data_AF-A0A381NM89-F1
#
_entry.id   AF-A0A381NM89-F1
#
_cell.length_a   1.000
_cell.length_b   1.000
_cell.length_c   1.000
_cell.angle_alpha   90.00
_cell.angle_beta   90.00
_cell.angle_gamma   90.00
#
_symmetry.space_group_name_H-M   'P 1'
#
loop_
_entity.id
_entity.type
_entity.pdbx_description
1 polymer ?
#
loop_
_entity_poly.entity_id
_entity_poly.type
_entity_poly.pdbx_seq_one_letter_code
_entity_poly.pdbx_strand_id
1 'polypeptide(L)'
;MPSPKSKLKKSSHSFSQSESNVYTPKIPSRDAIIKHLEEVGKPIAHTKLCKQMGLKKEQQIEELRNRLIKMKQDGHVISNRLGAYGLVAHMDLIKGRIKGNRDGAGYFIPDDGSDDLFFGLREMEKLFDGDQVLARFTGFDNRGRREGTAVEILQRRHTHIVGRFYHEQGFSLVVPDNKRINHEILVPNDQTANAKEGQYVVAELVKYPEKRRKAVARIVEILGDITTPGLEIGIAVRSHEIPNKWPKTVSREIAQFPKNVSELEREGRFDLREIPFVTIDGEDAKDFDDAVFAHLHQRGNWTLYVAIADVSHYVAVGSGLDEEAINRGTSVYFPGHVIPMLPEKLSNGLCSLKPKVDRLAIVCEMQISVKGEMTGYTFYEALIHSHARLTYTEVAQIVQQAETTAAKKMQSRLRRRRNLVVNHLDNLYRLSKVLRTNRDRNGALEFDTAETRIIFGEDKKIREIVPVERNDAHRLIEECMLSANVAAARVLEEHKLPALYRIHEGPSTDKLESLREYLGGQGLYLAGGDKPSPRDYQQVLQAITKRPDRHLLQTMLIRSMMQAVYKPENEGHFGLGFPAYTHFTSPIRRYPDLLVHRAIRSLIRNHKGIHVQRHNATSRISKDEIYPYNKDNMVRFGEICSVAERRADAASYSVIDWLKCEYMQDHVGDEFEGVIAAVMSFGLFVELEDIYIEGLVHITELSNDYYHFDPVRHCLEGERRHKVYSLGDTVKIKVIRVDLDEKRIDLRIVGSKTKAKRAKNKNSKTNTRTEKSKTAVKKKKSKSSRIYKSQMSTPKKTSKKKISKGAHNKTKRKTRTARRRSS
;
A
#
# COMPACT_ATOMS: atom_id res chain seq x y z
N MET A 1 -9.59 0.92 -51.61
CA MET A 1 -9.53 2.31 -51.09
C MET A 1 -8.61 2.29 -49.87
N PRO A 2 -7.45 2.98 -49.92
CA PRO A 2 -6.32 2.75 -49.04
C PRO A 2 -6.43 3.45 -47.67
N SER A 3 -5.71 2.88 -46.71
CA SER A 3 -5.52 3.25 -45.31
C SER A 3 -5.02 4.68 -45.06
N PRO A 4 -5.50 5.40 -44.02
CA PRO A 4 -4.94 6.69 -43.64
C PRO A 4 -3.69 6.52 -42.74
N LYS A 5 -2.57 7.08 -43.21
CA LYS A 5 -1.31 7.24 -42.49
C LYS A 5 -1.48 8.15 -41.27
N SER A 6 -1.07 7.68 -40.09
CA SER A 6 -0.97 8.49 -38.88
C SER A 6 0.23 9.45 -38.98
N LYS A 7 -0.06 10.75 -38.84
CA LYS A 7 0.94 11.82 -38.73
C LYS A 7 1.43 11.90 -37.28
N LEU A 8 2.67 11.50 -37.03
CA LEU A 8 3.39 11.84 -35.80
C LEU A 8 3.76 13.33 -35.84
N LYS A 9 3.24 14.10 -34.87
CA LYS A 9 3.61 15.49 -34.60
C LYS A 9 5.03 15.54 -34.05
N LYS A 10 5.92 16.29 -34.71
CA LYS A 10 7.23 16.70 -34.16
C LYS A 10 6.99 17.74 -33.06
N SER A 11 7.34 17.43 -31.81
CA SER A 11 7.52 18.42 -30.75
C SER A 11 8.96 18.94 -30.80
N SER A 12 9.12 20.22 -31.10
CA SER A 12 10.36 20.96 -30.93
C SER A 12 10.45 21.44 -29.48
N HIS A 13 11.36 20.89 -28.70
CA HIS A 13 11.79 21.49 -27.43
C HIS A 13 13.17 22.11 -27.62
N SER A 14 13.20 23.44 -27.58
CA SER A 14 14.42 24.24 -27.51
C SER A 14 14.87 24.33 -26.05
N PHE A 15 15.97 23.66 -25.70
CA PHE A 15 16.70 23.95 -24.47
C PHE A 15 17.92 24.80 -24.81
N SER A 16 17.90 26.05 -24.37
CA SER A 16 18.99 27.00 -24.46
C SER A 16 20.01 26.76 -23.34
N GLN A 17 21.21 26.36 -23.76
CA GLN A 17 22.53 26.75 -23.26
C GLN A 17 22.64 27.39 -21.86
N SER A 18 23.28 26.67 -20.92
CA SER A 18 24.19 27.26 -19.93
C SER A 18 25.09 26.20 -19.28
N GLU A 19 26.06 25.68 -20.03
CA GLU A 19 27.26 25.06 -19.45
C GLU A 19 28.46 25.42 -20.32
N SER A 20 29.30 26.34 -19.85
CA SER A 20 30.63 26.55 -20.42
C SER A 20 31.57 27.14 -19.37
N ASN A 21 32.45 26.33 -18.79
CA ASN A 21 33.85 26.33 -19.21
C ASN A 21 34.67 25.23 -18.50
N VAL A 22 34.52 23.99 -18.97
CA VAL A 22 35.61 23.00 -18.94
C VAL A 22 35.56 22.33 -20.30
N TYR A 23 36.67 22.40 -21.04
CA TYR A 23 36.80 21.87 -22.40
C TYR A 23 36.67 20.33 -22.38
N THR A 24 35.44 19.82 -22.36
CA THR A 24 35.16 18.39 -22.49
C THR A 24 35.13 18.03 -23.98
N PRO A 25 35.81 16.94 -24.39
CA PRO A 25 35.73 16.49 -25.77
C PRO A 25 34.28 16.18 -26.13
N LYS A 26 33.83 16.66 -27.31
CA LYS A 26 32.43 16.63 -27.77
C LYS A 26 31.94 15.17 -27.94
N ILE A 27 31.37 14.57 -26.89
CA ILE A 27 30.75 13.23 -26.93
C ILE A 27 29.31 13.40 -27.45
N PRO A 28 28.80 12.51 -28.32
CA PRO A 28 27.41 12.56 -28.74
C PRO A 28 26.41 12.51 -27.58
N SER A 29 25.35 13.31 -27.67
CA SER A 29 24.21 13.26 -26.74
C SER A 29 23.41 11.97 -26.95
N ARG A 30 22.58 11.60 -25.96
CA ARG A 30 21.68 10.43 -26.07
C ARG A 30 20.78 10.55 -27.31
N ASP A 31 20.18 11.72 -27.53
CA ASP A 31 19.30 11.96 -28.68
C ASP A 31 20.04 11.85 -30.01
N ALA A 32 21.29 12.30 -30.07
CA ALA A 32 22.12 12.15 -31.26
C ALA A 32 22.43 10.69 -31.57
N ILE A 33 22.68 9.86 -30.54
CA ILE A 33 22.90 8.42 -30.70
C ILE A 33 21.62 7.72 -31.15
N ILE A 34 20.47 8.03 -30.53
CA ILE A 34 19.17 7.45 -30.89
C ILE A 34 18.85 7.79 -32.35
N LYS A 35 18.90 9.07 -32.71
CA LYS A 35 18.64 9.52 -34.08
C LYS A 35 19.57 8.85 -35.10
N HIS A 36 20.85 8.71 -34.79
CA HIS A 36 21.80 8.01 -35.67
C HIS A 36 21.46 6.53 -35.85
N LEU A 37 21.05 5.85 -34.77
CA LEU A 37 20.59 4.46 -34.84
C LEU A 37 19.28 4.30 -35.62
N GLU A 38 18.36 5.27 -35.53
CA GLU A 38 17.14 5.33 -36.35
C GLU A 38 17.49 5.47 -37.85
N GLU A 39 18.41 6.39 -38.19
CA GLU A 39 18.87 6.62 -39.56
C GLU A 39 19.58 5.39 -40.15
N VAL A 40 20.36 4.67 -39.35
CA VAL A 40 21.04 3.43 -39.78
C VAL A 40 20.07 2.27 -39.96
N GLY A 41 18.96 2.23 -39.21
CA GLY A 41 17.88 1.25 -39.34
C GLY A 41 18.24 -0.20 -39.05
N LYS A 42 19.44 -0.47 -38.49
CA LYS A 42 19.92 -1.81 -38.13
C LYS A 42 20.92 -1.77 -36.97
N PRO A 43 21.08 -2.87 -36.21
CA PRO A 43 22.09 -2.93 -35.15
C PRO A 43 23.51 -2.66 -35.66
N ILE A 44 24.28 -1.87 -34.92
CA ILE A 44 25.63 -1.44 -35.31
C ILE A 44 26.66 -1.72 -34.21
N ALA A 45 27.79 -2.31 -34.57
CA ALA A 45 28.90 -2.55 -33.64
C ALA A 45 29.46 -1.24 -33.09
N HIS A 46 29.88 -1.23 -31.81
CA HIS A 46 30.46 -0.05 -31.15
C HIS A 46 31.61 0.58 -31.95
N THR A 47 32.49 -0.24 -32.53
CA THR A 47 33.62 0.24 -33.36
C THR A 47 33.14 0.97 -34.61
N LYS A 48 32.07 0.48 -35.26
CA LYS A 48 31.49 1.11 -36.44
C LYS A 48 30.70 2.36 -36.09
N LEU A 49 30.02 2.37 -34.94
CA LEU A 49 29.33 3.54 -34.40
C LEU A 49 30.32 4.66 -34.07
N CYS A 50 31.45 4.35 -33.42
CA CYS A 50 32.52 5.32 -33.16
C CYS A 50 33.04 5.95 -34.46
N LYS A 51 33.29 5.13 -35.50
CA LYS A 51 33.73 5.62 -36.82
C LYS A 51 32.70 6.53 -37.47
N GLN A 52 31.42 6.14 -37.47
CA GLN A 52 30.35 6.92 -38.10
C GLN A 52 30.05 8.23 -37.37
N MET A 53 30.25 8.27 -36.05
CA MET A 53 30.09 9.48 -35.24
C MET A 53 31.37 10.32 -35.14
N GLY A 54 32.42 9.97 -35.90
CA GLY A 54 33.66 10.76 -35.99
C GLY A 54 34.55 10.71 -34.74
N LEU A 55 34.39 9.72 -33.86
CA LEU A 55 35.18 9.59 -32.63
C LEU A 55 36.50 8.90 -32.93
N LYS A 56 37.62 9.60 -32.66
CA LYS A 56 38.99 9.12 -32.94
C LYS A 56 39.87 9.00 -31.70
N LYS A 57 39.58 9.77 -30.64
CA LYS A 57 40.37 9.73 -29.40
C LYS A 57 39.89 8.59 -28.50
N GLU A 58 40.82 7.89 -27.85
CA GLU A 58 40.55 6.76 -26.97
C GLU A 58 39.58 7.12 -25.82
N GLN A 59 39.76 8.28 -25.21
CA GLN A 59 38.85 8.82 -24.19
C GLN A 59 37.40 8.96 -24.69
N GLN A 60 37.19 9.45 -25.92
CA GLN A 60 35.85 9.63 -26.50
C GLN A 60 35.16 8.30 -26.81
N ILE A 61 35.95 7.31 -27.21
CA ILE A 61 35.48 5.95 -27.52
C ILE A 61 34.97 5.28 -26.23
N GLU A 62 35.72 5.44 -25.13
CA GLU A 62 35.36 4.89 -23.81
C GLU A 62 34.16 5.65 -23.19
N GLU A 63 34.10 6.97 -23.33
CA GLU A 63 32.95 7.76 -22.89
C GLU A 63 31.67 7.40 -23.65
N LEU A 64 31.74 7.18 -24.98
CA LEU A 64 30.60 6.68 -25.74
C LEU A 64 30.19 5.27 -25.27
N ARG A 65 31.17 4.40 -24.95
CA ARG A 65 30.90 3.07 -24.41
C ARG A 65 30.14 3.15 -23.08
N ASN A 66 30.60 3.98 -22.15
CA ASN A 66 29.94 4.24 -20.87
C ASN A 66 28.53 4.79 -21.07
N ARG A 67 28.33 5.69 -22.04
CA ARG A 67 27.01 6.21 -22.38
C ARG A 67 26.08 5.15 -22.98
N LEU A 68 26.58 4.28 -23.87
CA LEU A 68 25.81 3.16 -24.40
C LEU A 68 25.45 2.13 -23.32
N ILE A 69 26.34 1.89 -22.36
CA ILE A 69 26.05 1.06 -21.18
C ILE A 69 24.91 1.69 -20.36
N LYS A 70 24.97 3.00 -20.11
CA LYS A 70 23.90 3.71 -19.40
C LYS A 70 22.59 3.71 -20.18
N MET A 71 22.64 3.94 -21.49
CA MET A 71 21.46 3.87 -22.37
C MET A 71 20.87 2.46 -22.42
N LYS A 72 21.70 1.43 -22.33
CA LYS A 72 21.27 0.04 -22.22
C LYS A 72 20.54 -0.21 -20.91
N GLN A 73 21.10 0.22 -19.77
CA GLN A 73 20.45 0.13 -18.46
C GLN A 73 19.11 0.89 -18.45
N ASP A 74 19.07 2.06 -19.09
CA ASP A 74 17.85 2.85 -19.23
C ASP A 74 16.80 2.19 -20.15
N GLY A 75 17.17 1.18 -20.94
CA GLY A 75 16.28 0.47 -21.87
C GLY A 75 16.11 1.13 -23.24
N HIS A 76 16.99 2.07 -23.62
CA HIS A 76 16.92 2.73 -24.94
C HIS A 76 17.53 1.87 -26.06
N VAL A 77 18.59 1.12 -25.74
CA VAL A 77 19.33 0.29 -26.70
C VAL A 77 19.59 -1.10 -26.14
N ILE A 78 19.67 -2.10 -27.01
CA ILE A 78 20.09 -3.47 -26.69
C ILE A 78 21.34 -3.81 -27.49
N SER A 79 22.26 -4.57 -26.89
CA SER A 79 23.39 -5.17 -27.61
C SER A 79 23.06 -6.62 -27.94
N ASN A 80 23.16 -7.00 -29.21
CA ASN A 80 23.04 -8.40 -29.60
C ASN A 80 24.32 -9.20 -29.23
N ARG A 81 24.30 -10.51 -29.47
CA ARG A 81 25.43 -11.42 -29.20
C ARG A 81 26.73 -11.07 -29.96
N LEU A 82 26.64 -10.28 -31.02
CA LEU A 82 27.77 -9.82 -31.82
C LEU A 82 28.32 -8.47 -31.34
N GLY A 83 27.83 -7.94 -30.21
CA GLY A 83 28.26 -6.64 -29.68
C GLY A 83 27.72 -5.43 -30.46
N ALA A 84 26.66 -5.62 -31.27
CA ALA A 84 26.03 -4.57 -32.04
C ALA A 84 24.80 -4.01 -31.32
N TYR A 85 24.71 -2.68 -31.25
CA TYR A 85 23.67 -1.93 -30.57
C TYR A 85 22.52 -1.61 -31.51
N GLY A 86 21.29 -1.87 -31.09
CA GLY A 86 20.07 -1.50 -31.80
C GLY A 86 19.04 -0.86 -30.87
N LEU A 87 18.06 -0.17 -31.44
CA LEU A 87 17.00 0.51 -30.69
C LEU A 87 15.92 -0.47 -30.24
N VAL A 88 15.54 -0.39 -28.97
CA VAL A 88 14.50 -1.23 -28.36
C VAL A 88 13.13 -0.97 -29.00
N ALA A 89 12.83 0.30 -29.32
CA ALA A 89 11.57 0.72 -29.94
C ALA A 89 11.31 0.08 -31.32
N HIS A 90 12.36 -0.41 -32.00
CA HIS A 90 12.25 -1.09 -33.30
C HIS A 90 12.24 -2.62 -33.20
N MET A 91 12.18 -3.19 -31.99
CA MET A 91 12.31 -4.64 -31.75
C MET A 91 11.08 -5.27 -31.06
N ASP A 92 9.94 -4.58 -31.00
CA ASP A 92 8.72 -4.99 -30.28
C ASP A 92 8.99 -5.41 -28.82
N LEU A 93 9.98 -4.75 -28.21
CA LEU A 93 10.38 -4.96 -26.83
C LEU A 93 9.75 -3.87 -25.96
N ILE A 94 9.15 -4.31 -24.87
CA ILE A 94 8.50 -3.45 -23.90
C ILE A 94 9.37 -3.47 -22.66
N LYS A 95 9.68 -2.28 -22.13
CA LYS A 95 10.35 -2.13 -20.84
C LYS A 95 9.32 -2.22 -19.72
N GLY A 96 9.68 -2.89 -18.64
CA GLY A 96 8.80 -3.03 -17.49
C GLY A 96 9.44 -3.82 -16.37
N ARG A 97 8.64 -4.14 -15.36
CA ARG A 97 9.09 -4.83 -14.15
C ARG A 97 8.42 -6.18 -13.97
N ILE A 98 9.16 -7.13 -13.40
CA ILE A 98 8.62 -8.42 -12.98
C ILE A 98 7.91 -8.29 -11.63
N LYS A 99 6.75 -8.91 -11.51
CA LYS A 99 5.99 -9.11 -10.28
C LYS A 99 5.78 -10.61 -10.08
N GLY A 100 6.53 -11.20 -9.16
CA GLY A 100 6.41 -12.61 -8.80
C GLY A 100 5.20 -12.88 -7.91
N ASN A 101 4.68 -14.09 -7.99
CA ASN A 101 3.63 -14.62 -7.12
C ASN A 101 4.18 -15.75 -6.24
N ARG A 102 3.44 -16.09 -5.18
CA ARG A 102 3.80 -17.18 -4.25
C ARG A 102 3.82 -18.57 -4.92
N ASP A 103 3.10 -18.73 -6.02
CA ASP A 103 2.99 -20.02 -6.74
C ASP A 103 4.10 -20.26 -7.77
N GLY A 104 5.14 -19.42 -7.81
CA GLY A 104 6.25 -19.56 -8.76
C GLY A 104 6.05 -18.86 -10.11
N ALA A 105 4.80 -18.58 -10.51
CA ALA A 105 4.51 -17.74 -11.69
C ALA A 105 4.64 -16.24 -11.37
N GLY A 106 4.55 -15.40 -12.40
CA GLY A 106 4.58 -13.96 -12.24
C GLY A 106 3.91 -13.21 -13.39
N TYR A 107 4.00 -11.89 -13.33
CA TYR A 107 3.54 -10.97 -14.36
C TYR A 107 4.64 -9.98 -14.69
N PHE A 108 4.75 -9.61 -15.94
CA PHE A 108 5.51 -8.44 -16.37
C PHE A 108 4.53 -7.26 -16.47
N ILE A 109 4.84 -6.20 -15.73
CA ILE A 109 4.08 -4.95 -15.70
C ILE A 109 4.81 -3.95 -16.61
N PRO A 110 4.23 -3.59 -17.78
CA PRO A 110 4.82 -2.63 -18.71
C PRO A 110 4.95 -1.22 -18.13
N ASP A 111 6.07 -0.54 -18.41
CA ASP A 111 6.28 0.88 -18.06
C ASP A 111 5.44 1.82 -18.95
N ASP A 112 5.01 1.34 -20.13
CA ASP A 112 4.20 2.12 -21.08
C ASP A 112 2.69 2.10 -20.75
N GLY A 113 2.29 1.41 -19.67
CA GLY A 113 0.91 1.29 -19.23
C GLY A 113 0.05 0.31 -20.05
N SER A 114 0.65 -0.47 -20.96
CA SER A 114 -0.06 -1.56 -21.63
C SER A 114 -0.39 -2.73 -20.68
N ASP A 115 -1.28 -3.64 -21.10
CA ASP A 115 -1.70 -4.74 -20.22
C ASP A 115 -0.54 -5.67 -19.82
N ASP A 116 -0.60 -6.14 -18.58
CA ASP A 116 0.35 -7.09 -18.01
C ASP A 116 0.50 -8.36 -18.87
N LEU A 117 1.73 -8.86 -18.96
CA LEU A 117 2.05 -10.14 -19.59
C LEU A 117 2.25 -11.21 -18.53
N PHE A 118 1.56 -12.34 -18.66
CA PHE A 118 1.74 -13.50 -17.79
C PHE A 118 3.09 -14.19 -18.08
N PHE A 119 3.83 -14.47 -17.00
CA PHE A 119 5.12 -15.15 -17.02
C PHE A 119 4.97 -16.47 -16.25
N GLY A 120 5.06 -17.59 -16.97
CA GLY A 120 4.98 -18.92 -16.37
C GLY A 120 6.19 -19.27 -15.50
N LEU A 121 6.09 -20.37 -14.75
CA LEU A 121 7.15 -20.88 -13.86
C LEU A 121 8.53 -20.94 -14.53
N ARG A 122 8.61 -21.49 -15.74
CA ARG A 122 9.86 -21.63 -16.50
C ARG A 122 10.54 -20.30 -16.84
N GLU A 123 9.74 -19.25 -17.00
CA GLU A 123 10.27 -17.92 -17.29
C GLU A 123 10.74 -17.23 -16.00
N MET A 124 10.03 -17.47 -14.90
CA MET A 124 10.40 -16.99 -13.57
C MET A 124 11.63 -17.69 -12.97
N GLU A 125 12.00 -18.89 -13.44
CA GLU A 125 13.23 -19.61 -13.03
C GLU A 125 14.55 -18.82 -13.24
N LYS A 126 14.57 -17.78 -14.07
CA LYS A 126 15.76 -16.93 -14.32
C LYS A 126 15.60 -15.49 -13.81
N LEU A 127 14.48 -15.19 -13.15
CA LEU A 127 14.07 -13.85 -12.74
C LEU A 127 13.80 -13.82 -11.24
N PHE A 128 14.03 -12.67 -10.64
CA PHE A 128 13.51 -12.36 -9.32
C PHE A 128 12.32 -11.42 -9.40
N ASP A 129 11.52 -11.41 -8.33
CA ASP A 129 10.50 -10.39 -8.11
C ASP A 129 11.15 -8.99 -8.19
N GLY A 130 10.49 -8.06 -8.88
CA GLY A 130 10.96 -6.69 -9.05
C GLY A 130 12.04 -6.45 -10.11
N ASP A 131 12.61 -7.48 -10.75
CA ASP A 131 13.62 -7.29 -11.81
C ASP A 131 13.07 -6.39 -12.94
N GLN A 132 13.86 -5.43 -13.41
CA GLN A 132 13.52 -4.65 -14.61
C GLN A 132 14.04 -5.34 -15.85
N VAL A 133 13.16 -5.59 -16.81
CA VAL A 133 13.46 -6.37 -18.00
C VAL A 133 12.90 -5.70 -19.25
N LEU A 134 13.49 -6.05 -20.39
CA LEU A 134 12.85 -5.96 -21.70
C LEU A 134 12.13 -7.27 -21.95
N ALA A 135 10.82 -7.19 -22.12
CA ALA A 135 9.97 -8.33 -22.43
C ALA A 135 9.35 -8.18 -23.82
N ARG A 136 8.91 -9.32 -24.37
CA ARG A 136 8.13 -9.36 -25.61
C ARG A 136 6.91 -10.24 -25.42
N PHE A 137 5.79 -9.83 -26.01
CA PHE A 137 4.59 -10.64 -26.14
C PHE A 137 4.85 -11.86 -27.04
N THR A 138 4.52 -13.06 -26.57
CA THR A 138 4.75 -14.31 -27.31
C THR A 138 3.48 -15.03 -27.74
N GLY A 139 2.31 -14.61 -27.25
CA GLY A 139 1.04 -15.21 -27.61
C GLY A 139 0.07 -15.24 -26.43
N PHE A 140 -0.86 -16.18 -26.45
CA PHE A 140 -1.80 -16.40 -25.36
C PHE A 140 -1.59 -17.79 -24.75
N ASP A 141 -1.76 -17.90 -23.44
CA ASP A 141 -1.77 -19.19 -22.76
C ASP A 141 -3.07 -19.96 -23.01
N ASN A 142 -3.15 -21.21 -22.54
CA ASN A 142 -4.33 -22.06 -22.66
C ASN A 142 -5.60 -21.50 -21.99
N ARG A 143 -5.47 -20.42 -21.19
CA ARG A 143 -6.57 -19.73 -20.50
C ARG A 143 -6.88 -18.37 -21.13
N GLY A 144 -6.28 -18.05 -22.29
CA GLY A 144 -6.50 -16.80 -23.01
C GLY A 144 -5.78 -15.58 -22.42
N ARG A 145 -4.82 -15.76 -21.50
CA ARG A 145 -4.01 -14.67 -20.94
C ARG A 145 -2.84 -14.35 -21.86
N ARG A 146 -2.50 -13.07 -21.99
CA ARG A 146 -1.33 -12.62 -22.77
C ARG A 146 -0.05 -13.15 -22.13
N GLU A 147 0.76 -13.89 -22.86
CA GLU A 147 2.02 -14.47 -22.39
C GLU A 147 3.20 -13.64 -22.89
N GLY A 148 4.23 -13.50 -22.05
CA GLY A 148 5.46 -12.80 -22.39
C GLY A 148 6.71 -13.58 -22.05
N THR A 149 7.83 -13.15 -22.65
CA THR A 149 9.17 -13.66 -22.33
C THR A 149 10.14 -12.51 -22.10
N ALA A 150 10.98 -12.60 -21.07
CA ALA A 150 12.09 -11.71 -20.84
C ALA A 150 13.20 -12.01 -21.85
N VAL A 151 13.53 -10.98 -22.62
CA VAL A 151 14.59 -10.98 -23.62
C VAL A 151 15.90 -10.54 -23.00
N GLU A 152 15.87 -9.48 -22.19
CA GLU A 152 17.04 -8.95 -21.50
C GLU A 152 16.67 -8.43 -20.12
N ILE A 153 17.54 -8.67 -19.12
CA ILE A 153 17.40 -8.08 -17.79
C ILE A 153 18.22 -6.80 -17.79
N LEU A 154 17.55 -5.67 -17.59
CA LEU A 154 18.16 -4.34 -17.56
C LEU A 154 18.79 -4.07 -16.20
N GLN A 155 18.06 -4.40 -15.14
CA GLN A 155 18.47 -4.17 -13.77
C GLN A 155 17.91 -5.28 -12.87
N ARG A 156 18.79 -5.88 -12.07
CA ARG A 156 18.38 -6.80 -11.02
C ARG A 156 17.85 -6.01 -9.83
N ARG A 157 16.73 -6.47 -9.25
CA ARG A 157 16.14 -5.79 -8.10
C ARG A 157 16.96 -5.98 -6.83
N HIS A 158 17.22 -7.23 -6.51
CA HIS A 158 17.82 -7.60 -5.24
C HIS A 158 19.32 -7.81 -5.40
N THR A 159 20.11 -7.18 -4.53
CA THR A 159 21.54 -7.50 -4.33
C THR A 159 21.75 -8.33 -3.07
N HIS A 160 20.84 -8.18 -2.10
CA HIS A 160 20.81 -8.93 -0.86
C HIS A 160 19.44 -9.57 -0.71
N ILE A 161 19.39 -10.76 -0.12
CA ILE A 161 18.16 -11.48 0.21
C ILE A 161 18.19 -11.84 1.68
N VAL A 162 17.10 -11.52 2.38
CA VAL A 162 16.85 -12.04 3.73
C VAL A 162 16.12 -13.36 3.62
N GLY A 163 16.58 -14.33 4.39
CA GLY A 163 15.97 -15.64 4.42
C GLY A 163 16.47 -16.48 5.57
N ARG A 164 15.92 -17.68 5.67
CA ARG A 164 16.28 -18.66 6.69
C ARG A 164 17.35 -19.59 6.14
N PHE A 165 18.41 -19.77 6.91
CA PHE A 165 19.53 -20.64 6.57
C PHE A 165 19.24 -22.08 6.96
N TYR A 166 19.49 -22.99 6.03
CA TYR A 166 19.40 -24.44 6.25
C TYR A 166 20.71 -25.09 5.85
N HIS A 167 21.06 -26.16 6.58
CA HIS A 167 22.20 -27.01 6.24
C HIS A 167 21.74 -28.46 6.24
N GLU A 168 21.48 -29.00 5.05
CA GLU A 168 20.97 -30.36 4.87
C GLU A 168 21.90 -31.17 3.95
N GLN A 169 22.25 -32.39 4.37
CA GLN A 169 23.02 -33.35 3.57
C GLN A 169 24.32 -32.77 2.97
N GLY A 170 24.98 -31.85 3.69
CA GLY A 170 26.24 -31.21 3.27
C GLY A 170 26.08 -29.99 2.35
N PHE A 171 24.84 -29.59 2.05
CA PHE A 171 24.52 -28.39 1.28
C PHE A 171 23.95 -27.31 2.19
N SER A 172 24.52 -26.11 2.09
CA SER A 172 23.99 -24.91 2.70
C SER A 172 23.13 -24.13 1.73
N LEU A 173 21.94 -23.73 2.18
CA LEU A 173 21.01 -22.94 1.38
C LEU A 173 20.30 -21.89 2.22
N VAL A 174 19.82 -20.84 1.56
CA VAL A 174 18.96 -19.81 2.14
C VAL A 174 17.62 -19.85 1.41
N VAL A 175 16.55 -20.00 2.19
CA VAL A 175 15.18 -19.87 1.70
C VAL A 175 14.71 -18.44 1.95
N PRO A 176 14.39 -17.65 0.92
CA PRO A 176 13.96 -16.27 1.07
C PRO A 176 12.72 -16.12 1.96
N ASP A 177 12.68 -15.08 2.78
CA ASP A 177 11.49 -14.70 3.56
C ASP A 177 10.37 -14.19 2.63
N ASN A 178 10.73 -13.39 1.63
CA ASN A 178 9.79 -12.95 0.60
C ASN A 178 9.38 -14.12 -0.31
N LYS A 179 8.18 -14.66 -0.07
CA LYS A 179 7.59 -15.79 -0.82
C LYS A 179 7.35 -15.51 -2.32
N ARG A 180 7.53 -14.28 -2.82
CA ARG A 180 7.53 -14.02 -4.27
C ARG A 180 8.83 -14.46 -4.95
N ILE A 181 9.88 -14.69 -4.16
CA ILE A 181 11.17 -15.22 -4.60
C ILE A 181 11.19 -16.73 -4.33
N ASN A 182 10.71 -17.52 -5.28
CA ASN A 182 10.57 -18.99 -5.15
C ASN A 182 11.89 -19.75 -5.42
N HIS A 183 13.02 -19.12 -5.16
CA HIS A 183 14.34 -19.69 -5.40
C HIS A 183 14.98 -20.11 -4.09
N GLU A 184 15.50 -21.33 -4.03
CA GLU A 184 16.48 -21.71 -3.02
C GLU A 184 17.85 -21.18 -3.45
N ILE A 185 18.48 -20.40 -2.56
CA ILE A 185 19.76 -19.76 -2.85
C ILE A 185 20.87 -20.61 -2.23
N LEU A 186 21.77 -21.12 -3.06
CA LEU A 186 22.88 -21.93 -2.58
C LEU A 186 23.92 -21.04 -1.89
N VAL A 187 24.44 -21.50 -0.76
CA VAL A 187 25.54 -20.86 -0.04
C VAL A 187 26.71 -21.84 0.01
N PRO A 188 27.86 -21.54 -0.62
CA PRO A 188 29.06 -22.35 -0.49
C PRO A 188 29.47 -22.48 0.99
N ASN A 189 29.95 -23.66 1.40
CA ASN A 189 30.21 -23.96 2.81
C ASN A 189 31.25 -23.00 3.46
N ASP A 190 32.19 -22.46 2.67
CA ASP A 190 33.18 -21.47 3.07
C ASP A 190 32.63 -20.03 3.17
N GLN A 191 31.41 -19.79 2.69
CA GLN A 191 30.73 -18.49 2.63
C GLN A 191 29.52 -18.41 3.57
N THR A 192 29.44 -19.30 4.56
CA THR A 192 28.30 -19.39 5.50
C THR A 192 28.37 -18.42 6.66
N ALA A 193 29.51 -17.75 6.87
CA ALA A 193 29.77 -16.88 8.03
C ALA A 193 29.46 -17.54 9.39
N ASN A 194 29.55 -18.87 9.48
CA ASN A 194 29.17 -19.69 10.64
C ASN A 194 27.69 -19.60 11.05
N ALA A 195 26.79 -19.32 10.09
CA ALA A 195 25.36 -19.38 10.32
C ALA A 195 24.94 -20.80 10.77
N LYS A 196 24.07 -20.85 11.78
CA LYS A 196 23.48 -22.10 12.27
C LYS A 196 22.16 -22.37 11.56
N GLU A 197 21.82 -23.65 11.46
CA GLU A 197 20.55 -24.09 10.90
C GLU A 197 19.37 -23.40 11.59
N GLY A 198 18.41 -22.93 10.79
CA GLY A 198 17.22 -22.24 11.25
C GLY A 198 17.38 -20.75 11.52
N GLN A 199 18.60 -20.19 11.49
CA GLN A 199 18.82 -18.76 11.69
C GLN A 199 18.40 -17.93 10.47
N TYR A 200 17.89 -16.74 10.72
CA TYR A 200 17.69 -15.71 9.71
C TYR A 200 19.00 -15.02 9.40
N VAL A 201 19.27 -14.85 8.10
CA VAL A 201 20.52 -14.30 7.59
C VAL A 201 20.26 -13.33 6.45
N VAL A 202 21.22 -12.44 6.21
CA VAL A 202 21.30 -11.62 5.01
C VAL A 202 22.34 -12.25 4.09
N ALA A 203 21.90 -12.66 2.91
CA ALA A 203 22.72 -13.27 1.88
C ALA A 203 22.95 -12.29 0.72
N GLU A 204 24.20 -11.94 0.43
CA GLU A 204 24.58 -11.14 -0.73
C GLU A 204 24.69 -12.04 -1.96
N LEU A 205 23.96 -11.70 -3.02
CA LEU A 205 23.92 -12.48 -4.26
C LEU A 205 25.22 -12.34 -5.04
N VAL A 206 25.94 -13.45 -5.19
CA VAL A 206 27.16 -13.54 -6.00
C VAL A 206 26.82 -13.94 -7.44
N LYS A 207 25.85 -14.85 -7.61
CA LYS A 207 25.33 -15.26 -8.92
C LYS A 207 23.81 -15.31 -8.88
N TYR A 208 23.20 -14.72 -9.89
CA TYR A 208 21.75 -14.74 -10.10
C TYR A 208 21.30 -16.07 -10.71
N PRO A 209 20.01 -16.44 -10.59
CA PRO A 209 19.50 -17.67 -11.17
C PRO A 209 19.50 -17.60 -12.69
N GLU A 210 19.80 -18.74 -13.32
CA GLU A 210 19.70 -18.98 -14.75
C GLU A 210 18.85 -20.23 -14.98
N LYS A 211 18.37 -20.45 -16.22
CA LYS A 211 17.47 -21.55 -16.61
C LYS A 211 17.86 -22.97 -16.12
N ARG A 212 19.13 -23.20 -15.78
CA ARG A 212 19.63 -24.49 -15.26
C ARG A 212 20.57 -24.34 -14.06
N ARG A 213 20.62 -23.17 -13.43
CA ARG A 213 21.54 -22.87 -12.33
C ARG A 213 20.80 -22.10 -11.25
N LYS A 214 20.88 -22.59 -10.00
CA LYS A 214 20.37 -21.88 -8.83
C LYS A 214 21.19 -20.62 -8.58
N ALA A 215 20.59 -19.66 -7.90
CA ALA A 215 21.30 -18.51 -7.37
C ALA A 215 22.36 -18.96 -6.36
N VAL A 216 23.46 -18.20 -6.28
CA VAL A 216 24.54 -18.43 -5.30
C VAL A 216 24.76 -17.14 -4.54
N ALA A 217 24.86 -17.24 -3.21
CA ALA A 217 25.11 -16.11 -2.34
C ALA A 217 26.18 -16.42 -1.29
N ARG A 218 26.66 -15.37 -0.63
CA ARG A 218 27.47 -15.45 0.59
C ARG A 218 26.73 -14.78 1.73
N ILE A 219 26.87 -15.30 2.94
CA ILE A 219 26.25 -14.70 4.13
C ILE A 219 27.09 -13.51 4.57
N VAL A 220 26.46 -12.35 4.71
CA VAL A 220 27.11 -11.10 5.13
C VAL A 220 26.69 -10.65 6.53
N GLU A 221 25.56 -11.14 7.02
CA GLU A 221 25.01 -10.80 8.34
C GLU A 221 24.14 -11.96 8.85
N ILE A 222 24.30 -12.32 10.13
CA ILE A 222 23.39 -13.25 10.83
C ILE A 222 22.47 -12.38 11.67
N LEU A 223 21.17 -12.42 11.40
CA LEU A 223 20.17 -11.62 12.12
C LEU A 223 19.79 -12.26 13.46
N GLY A 224 19.80 -13.59 13.53
CA GLY A 224 19.46 -14.35 14.73
C GLY A 224 18.50 -15.49 14.45
N ASP A 225 17.84 -15.97 15.49
CA ASP A 225 16.76 -16.97 15.42
C ASP A 225 15.45 -16.38 15.96
N ILE A 226 14.38 -17.18 15.98
CA ILE A 226 13.05 -16.75 16.42
C ILE A 226 13.01 -16.20 17.86
N THR A 227 14.02 -16.47 18.69
CA THR A 227 14.09 -15.95 20.07
C THR A 227 14.79 -14.59 20.14
N THR A 228 15.36 -14.12 19.03
CA THR A 228 16.11 -12.86 18.96
C THR A 228 15.15 -11.67 18.96
N PRO A 229 15.18 -10.79 19.98
CA PRO A 229 14.25 -9.66 20.06
C PRO A 229 14.45 -8.68 18.90
N GLY A 230 13.35 -8.25 18.26
CA GLY A 230 13.39 -7.29 17.16
C GLY A 230 13.78 -7.89 15.81
N LEU A 231 13.93 -9.21 15.71
CA LEU A 231 14.24 -9.91 14.47
C LEU A 231 13.17 -9.64 13.41
N GLU A 232 11.90 -9.66 13.80
CA GLU A 232 10.73 -9.43 12.95
C GLU A 232 10.79 -8.07 12.24
N ILE A 233 11.21 -7.02 12.94
CA ILE A 233 11.44 -5.69 12.37
C ILE A 233 12.62 -5.75 11.39
N GLY A 234 13.72 -6.39 11.79
CA GLY A 234 14.91 -6.54 10.95
C GLY A 234 14.64 -7.24 9.62
N ILE A 235 13.78 -8.27 9.63
CA ILE A 235 13.29 -8.98 8.46
C ILE A 235 12.37 -8.07 7.63
N ALA A 236 11.33 -7.49 8.23
CA ALA A 236 10.34 -6.69 7.51
C ALA A 236 10.98 -5.49 6.80
N VAL A 237 11.89 -4.79 7.46
CA VAL A 237 12.60 -3.64 6.88
C VAL A 237 13.38 -4.01 5.62
N ARG A 238 13.97 -5.21 5.58
CA ARG A 238 14.75 -5.67 4.42
C ARG A 238 13.86 -6.32 3.36
N SER A 239 12.90 -7.17 3.74
CA SER A 239 11.97 -7.83 2.82
C SER A 239 11.08 -6.83 2.07
N HIS A 240 10.72 -5.71 2.72
CA HIS A 240 9.96 -4.63 2.11
C HIS A 240 10.85 -3.47 1.60
N GLU A 241 12.17 -3.57 1.74
CA GLU A 241 13.14 -2.57 1.26
C GLU A 241 12.83 -1.15 1.77
N ILE A 242 12.55 -1.04 3.07
CA ILE A 242 12.38 0.24 3.75
C ILE A 242 13.75 0.88 3.95
N PRO A 243 13.99 2.10 3.42
CA PRO A 243 15.24 2.81 3.66
C PRO A 243 15.38 3.13 5.15
N ASN A 244 16.42 2.57 5.78
CA ASN A 244 16.65 2.72 7.22
C ASN A 244 18.03 3.32 7.57
N LYS A 245 18.97 3.37 6.63
CA LYS A 245 20.32 3.93 6.82
C LYS A 245 20.37 5.35 6.27
N TRP A 246 20.97 6.26 7.04
CA TRP A 246 21.17 7.64 6.60
C TRP A 246 22.35 7.77 5.63
N PRO A 247 22.16 8.38 4.46
CA PRO A 247 23.26 8.72 3.56
C PRO A 247 24.28 9.67 4.21
N LYS A 248 25.53 9.63 3.72
CA LYS A 248 26.59 10.56 4.16
C LYS A 248 26.28 12.03 3.83
N THR A 249 25.47 12.29 2.81
CA THR A 249 24.99 13.63 2.45
C THR A 249 24.07 14.18 3.55
N VAL A 250 23.05 13.40 3.94
CA VAL A 250 22.14 13.71 5.06
C VAL A 250 22.92 13.95 6.35
N SER A 251 23.88 13.08 6.70
CA SER A 251 24.65 13.22 7.93
C SER A 251 25.46 14.53 7.98
N ARG A 252 25.99 14.97 6.83
CA ARG A 252 26.74 16.23 6.71
C ARG A 252 25.84 17.45 6.86
N GLU A 253 24.66 17.44 6.22
CA GLU A 253 23.68 18.53 6.35
C GLU A 253 23.15 18.62 7.79
N ILE A 254 22.81 17.49 8.40
CA ILE A 254 22.33 17.44 9.79
C ILE A 254 23.33 18.01 10.79
N ALA A 255 24.64 17.80 10.57
CA ALA A 255 25.68 18.32 11.44
C ALA A 255 25.71 19.86 11.51
N GLN A 256 25.25 20.55 10.46
CA GLN A 256 25.28 22.01 10.38
C GLN A 256 24.16 22.69 11.17
N PHE A 257 23.04 22.00 11.41
CA PHE A 257 21.92 22.61 12.12
C PHE A 257 22.25 22.93 13.59
N PRO A 258 21.82 24.09 14.11
CA PRO A 258 21.95 24.41 15.53
C PRO A 258 21.03 23.52 16.38
N LYS A 259 21.16 23.63 17.70
CA LYS A 259 20.26 22.93 18.64
C LYS A 259 18.90 23.62 18.79
N ASN A 260 18.87 24.94 18.65
CA ASN A 260 17.70 25.80 18.79
C ASN A 260 17.59 26.73 17.58
N VAL A 261 16.41 27.29 17.35
CA VAL A 261 16.15 28.31 16.33
C VAL A 261 17.05 29.53 16.58
N SER A 262 17.83 29.89 15.56
CA SER A 262 18.75 31.04 15.60
C SER A 262 18.00 32.38 15.53
N GLU A 263 18.62 33.48 15.98
CA GLU A 263 18.00 34.82 15.91
C GLU A 263 17.65 35.21 14.46
N LEU A 264 18.54 34.93 13.51
CA LEU A 264 18.32 35.20 12.09
C LEU A 264 17.08 34.47 11.53
N GLU A 265 16.78 33.28 12.02
CA GLU A 265 15.59 32.51 11.59
C GLU A 265 14.28 33.01 12.19
N ARG A 266 14.35 33.80 13.28
CA ARG A 266 13.19 34.44 13.90
C ARG A 266 12.76 35.69 13.16
N GLU A 267 13.70 36.36 12.49
CA GLU A 267 13.41 37.55 11.70
C GLU A 267 12.45 37.24 10.55
N GLY A 268 11.58 38.20 10.23
CA GLY A 268 10.68 38.06 9.09
C GLY A 268 9.53 37.06 9.28
N ARG A 269 9.12 36.79 10.52
CA ARG A 269 7.98 35.92 10.85
C ARG A 269 7.00 36.63 11.78
N PHE A 270 5.73 36.25 11.72
CA PHE A 270 4.75 36.74 12.68
C PHE A 270 5.03 36.15 14.06
N ASP A 271 5.08 36.99 15.08
CA ASP A 271 5.29 36.56 16.46
C ASP A 271 3.96 36.16 17.09
N LEU A 272 3.77 34.85 17.30
CA LEU A 272 2.59 34.29 17.95
C LEU A 272 2.96 33.59 19.27
N ARG A 273 4.10 33.92 19.87
CA ARG A 273 4.56 33.26 21.10
C ARG A 273 3.65 33.50 22.30
N GLU A 274 2.86 34.57 22.30
CA GLU A 274 1.87 34.86 23.35
C GLU A 274 0.53 34.12 23.14
N ILE A 275 0.30 33.53 21.97
CA ILE A 275 -0.88 32.68 21.75
C ILE A 275 -0.65 31.34 22.46
N PRO A 276 -1.58 30.88 23.31
CA PRO A 276 -1.38 29.72 24.17
C PRO A 276 -1.62 28.41 23.41
N PHE A 277 -0.80 28.17 22.40
CA PHE A 277 -0.76 26.93 21.63
C PHE A 277 -0.45 25.73 22.53
N VAL A 278 -1.09 24.60 22.24
CA VAL A 278 -0.81 23.32 22.88
C VAL A 278 -0.62 22.23 21.83
N THR A 279 0.22 21.24 22.14
CA THR A 279 0.31 19.99 21.36
C THR A 279 -0.41 18.88 22.13
N ILE A 280 -1.14 18.02 21.41
CA ILE A 280 -1.94 16.93 22.00
C ILE A 280 -1.66 15.67 21.19
N ASP A 281 -0.90 14.74 21.78
CA ASP A 281 -0.36 13.58 21.06
C ASP A 281 -0.47 12.29 21.89
N GLY A 282 -0.06 11.15 21.31
CA GLY A 282 0.08 9.91 22.08
C GLY A 282 1.20 10.01 23.13
N GLU A 283 1.11 9.21 24.18
CA GLU A 283 2.08 9.18 25.28
C GLU A 283 3.53 9.00 24.79
N ASP A 284 3.74 8.16 23.78
CA ASP A 284 5.05 7.79 23.24
C ASP A 284 5.56 8.71 22.11
N ALA A 285 4.72 9.66 21.65
CA ALA A 285 5.07 10.57 20.56
C ALA A 285 6.19 11.54 20.96
N LYS A 286 7.11 11.81 20.02
CA LYS A 286 8.27 12.71 20.20
C LYS A 286 8.38 13.78 19.11
N ASP A 287 7.66 13.58 18.02
CA ASP A 287 7.63 14.32 16.77
C ASP A 287 6.32 15.10 16.64
N PHE A 288 6.15 16.14 17.45
CA PHE A 288 4.94 16.98 17.45
C PHE A 288 4.88 17.87 16.19
N ASP A 289 4.09 17.47 15.20
CA ASP A 289 3.88 18.20 13.94
C ASP A 289 2.98 19.42 14.11
N ASP A 290 1.95 19.33 14.95
CA ASP A 290 0.88 20.30 15.05
C ASP A 290 0.68 20.87 16.46
N ALA A 291 0.29 22.15 16.51
CA ALA A 291 -0.15 22.82 17.72
C ALA A 291 -1.44 23.60 17.43
N VAL A 292 -2.39 23.54 18.36
CA VAL A 292 -3.74 24.09 18.16
C VAL A 292 -4.10 25.13 19.21
N PHE A 293 -4.90 26.10 18.81
CA PHE A 293 -5.54 27.07 19.70
C PHE A 293 -6.87 27.53 19.10
N ALA A 294 -7.90 27.71 19.94
CA ALA A 294 -9.19 28.24 19.50
C ALA A 294 -9.67 29.39 20.40
N HIS A 295 -10.07 30.48 19.75
CA HIS A 295 -10.66 31.65 20.38
C HIS A 295 -12.16 31.73 20.08
N LEU A 296 -12.98 31.90 21.12
CA LEU A 296 -14.43 32.13 21.01
C LEU A 296 -14.71 33.63 21.05
N HIS A 297 -15.36 34.14 20.01
CA HIS A 297 -15.78 35.54 19.93
C HIS A 297 -17.16 35.76 20.55
N GLN A 298 -17.49 37.01 20.88
CA GLN A 298 -18.74 37.39 21.56
C GLN A 298 -20.01 36.96 20.83
N ARG A 299 -20.00 36.89 19.48
CA ARG A 299 -21.15 36.46 18.67
C ARG A 299 -21.24 34.94 18.45
N GLY A 300 -20.39 34.17 19.13
CA GLY A 300 -20.36 32.70 19.05
C GLY A 300 -19.57 32.14 17.86
N ASN A 301 -18.96 32.99 17.03
CA ASN A 301 -18.01 32.59 16.00
C ASN A 301 -16.64 32.28 16.63
N TRP A 302 -15.81 31.54 15.90
CA TRP A 302 -14.51 31.09 16.38
C TRP A 302 -13.39 31.55 15.45
N THR A 303 -12.21 31.74 16.02
CA THR A 303 -10.96 31.69 15.26
C THR A 303 -10.19 30.46 15.71
N LEU A 304 -9.86 29.58 14.77
CA LEU A 304 -9.03 28.39 14.97
C LEU A 304 -7.65 28.64 14.37
N TYR A 305 -6.62 28.44 15.19
CA TYR A 305 -5.22 28.46 14.76
C TYR A 305 -4.70 27.04 14.76
N VAL A 306 -4.17 26.62 13.62
CA VAL A 306 -3.43 25.36 13.45
C VAL A 306 -2.03 25.72 13.00
N ALA A 307 -1.06 25.58 13.90
CA ALA A 307 0.35 25.82 13.62
C ALA A 307 1.04 24.49 13.33
N ILE A 308 1.65 24.37 12.15
CA ILE A 308 2.34 23.16 11.71
C ILE A 308 3.84 23.41 11.64
N ALA A 309 4.63 22.44 12.11
CA ALA A 309 6.08 22.44 12.02
C ALA A 309 6.58 22.87 10.64
N ASP A 310 7.44 23.87 10.60
CA ASP A 310 7.96 24.43 9.35
C ASP A 310 9.11 23.59 8.77
N VAL A 311 8.80 22.37 8.37
CA VAL A 311 9.79 21.41 7.86
C VAL A 311 10.42 21.87 6.55
N SER A 312 9.64 22.55 5.70
CA SER A 312 10.14 23.06 4.41
C SER A 312 11.22 24.12 4.57
N HIS A 313 11.40 24.70 5.76
CA HIS A 313 12.51 25.63 6.08
C HIS A 313 13.83 24.89 6.22
N TYR A 314 13.80 23.73 6.86
CA TYR A 314 15.00 22.93 7.13
C TYR A 314 15.34 21.97 5.99
N VAL A 315 14.35 21.56 5.19
CA VAL A 315 14.52 20.59 4.09
C VAL A 315 14.38 21.30 2.74
N ALA A 316 15.48 21.88 2.27
CA ALA A 316 15.55 22.61 1.00
C ALA A 316 15.40 21.68 -0.22
N VAL A 317 14.79 22.17 -1.29
CA VAL A 317 14.58 21.38 -2.52
C VAL A 317 15.93 20.93 -3.10
N GLY A 318 16.04 19.63 -3.43
CA GLY A 318 17.26 19.04 -4.00
C GLY A 318 18.42 18.87 -3.02
N SER A 319 18.22 19.15 -1.72
CA SER A 319 19.19 18.80 -0.67
C SER A 319 19.27 17.28 -0.46
N GLY A 320 20.34 16.80 0.18
CA GLY A 320 20.46 15.40 0.56
C GLY A 320 19.34 14.95 1.51
N LEU A 321 18.86 15.85 2.37
CA LEU A 321 17.66 15.62 3.19
C LEU A 321 16.39 15.45 2.34
N ASP A 322 16.21 16.27 1.30
CA ASP A 322 15.06 16.17 0.40
C ASP A 322 15.07 14.87 -0.42
N GLU A 323 16.22 14.52 -1.00
CA GLU A 323 16.38 13.27 -1.74
C GLU A 323 16.06 12.04 -0.89
N GLU A 324 16.52 12.02 0.36
CA GLU A 324 16.22 10.91 1.28
C GLU A 324 14.77 10.94 1.79
N ALA A 325 14.17 12.12 1.96
CA ALA A 325 12.74 12.24 2.29
C ALA A 325 11.86 11.72 1.15
N ILE A 326 12.22 11.96 -0.11
CA ILE A 326 11.57 11.36 -1.30
C ILE A 326 11.73 9.84 -1.29
N ASN A 327 12.94 9.34 -1.02
CA ASN A 327 13.25 7.91 -1.01
C ASN A 327 12.42 7.14 0.04
N ARG A 328 12.26 7.73 1.22
CA ARG A 328 11.42 7.17 2.30
C ARG A 328 9.93 7.36 2.03
N GLY A 329 9.53 8.57 1.63
CA GLY A 329 8.15 8.99 1.33
C GLY A 329 7.27 9.20 2.57
N THR A 330 7.41 8.33 3.58
CA THR A 330 6.71 8.40 4.87
C THR A 330 7.55 7.79 5.98
N SER A 331 7.34 8.20 7.23
CA SER A 331 7.82 7.47 8.40
C SER A 331 7.11 6.11 8.49
N VAL A 332 7.81 5.09 8.97
CA VAL A 332 7.26 3.74 9.21
C VAL A 332 7.19 3.47 10.70
N TYR A 333 5.99 3.17 11.21
CA TYR A 333 5.74 2.90 12.62
C TYR A 333 5.56 1.39 12.82
N PHE A 334 6.54 0.77 13.46
CA PHE A 334 6.44 -0.59 13.98
C PHE A 334 6.04 -0.55 15.46
N PRO A 335 5.46 -1.64 16.00
CA PRO A 335 5.28 -1.79 17.43
C PRO A 335 6.60 -1.53 18.19
N GLY A 336 6.66 -0.46 18.98
CA GLY A 336 7.83 -0.09 19.79
C GLY A 336 9.04 0.48 19.02
N HIS A 337 8.97 0.66 17.70
CA HIS A 337 10.09 1.17 16.90
C HIS A 337 9.63 2.03 15.71
N VAL A 338 10.34 3.12 15.42
CA VAL A 338 9.99 4.03 14.31
C VAL A 338 11.19 4.19 13.40
N ILE A 339 10.97 4.07 12.09
CA ILE A 339 11.91 4.49 11.06
C ILE A 339 11.42 5.83 10.52
N PRO A 340 12.00 6.96 10.95
CA PRO A 340 11.47 8.26 10.61
C PRO A 340 11.82 8.65 9.17
N MET A 341 10.96 9.44 8.54
CA MET A 341 11.24 10.05 7.23
C MET A 341 12.41 11.03 7.30
N LEU A 342 12.50 11.78 8.41
CA LEU A 342 13.54 12.77 8.66
C LEU A 342 14.39 12.41 9.88
N PRO A 343 15.69 12.74 9.89
CA PRO A 343 16.57 12.47 11.03
C PRO A 343 16.06 13.09 12.33
N GLU A 344 16.29 12.41 13.45
CA GLU A 344 15.74 12.73 14.77
C GLU A 344 16.13 14.13 15.27
N LYS A 345 17.28 14.66 14.83
CA LYS A 345 17.70 16.04 15.13
C LYS A 345 16.71 17.07 14.58
N LEU A 346 16.06 16.77 13.46
CA LEU A 346 14.97 17.58 12.91
C LEU A 346 13.62 17.13 13.47
N SER A 347 13.25 15.86 13.27
CA SER A 347 11.91 15.34 13.58
C SER A 347 11.54 15.44 15.06
N ASN A 348 12.44 15.08 15.98
CA ASN A 348 12.22 15.18 17.44
C ASN A 348 12.80 16.48 18.05
N GLY A 349 13.38 17.33 17.22
CA GLY A 349 14.22 18.46 17.63
C GLY A 349 13.72 19.80 17.10
N LEU A 350 14.31 20.28 16.02
CA LEU A 350 14.06 21.61 15.45
C LEU A 350 12.67 21.76 14.82
N CYS A 351 12.14 20.70 14.21
CA CYS A 351 10.81 20.72 13.60
C CYS A 351 9.73 20.46 14.65
N SER A 352 9.96 19.57 15.61
CA SER A 352 8.97 19.26 16.64
C SER A 352 8.60 20.51 17.45
N LEU A 353 7.29 20.75 17.58
CA LEU A 353 6.68 21.87 18.32
C LEU A 353 6.73 21.65 19.84
N LYS A 354 7.94 21.43 20.37
CA LYS A 354 8.19 21.09 21.77
C LYS A 354 7.67 22.17 22.73
N PRO A 355 7.20 21.78 23.93
CA PRO A 355 6.72 22.74 24.91
C PRO A 355 7.86 23.63 25.41
N LYS A 356 7.53 24.89 25.67
CA LYS A 356 8.39 25.90 26.29
C LYS A 356 9.66 26.26 25.51
N VAL A 357 9.65 26.07 24.19
CA VAL A 357 10.75 26.47 23.31
C VAL A 357 10.18 27.06 22.03
N ASP A 358 10.81 28.12 21.54
CA ASP A 358 10.41 28.79 20.31
C ASP A 358 10.63 27.89 19.09
N ARG A 359 9.65 27.86 18.20
CA ARG A 359 9.63 27.00 17.01
C ARG A 359 9.06 27.73 15.79
N LEU A 360 9.62 27.40 14.63
CA LEU A 360 9.14 27.90 13.34
C LEU A 360 7.91 27.10 12.92
N ALA A 361 6.86 27.80 12.50
CA ALA A 361 5.64 27.17 12.03
C ALA A 361 5.09 27.84 10.76
N ILE A 362 4.39 27.06 9.95
CA ILE A 362 3.42 27.56 8.98
C ILE A 362 2.05 27.48 9.66
N VAL A 363 1.39 28.62 9.80
CA VAL A 363 0.11 28.73 10.53
C VAL A 363 -1.03 28.87 9.54
N CYS A 364 -2.07 28.08 9.76
CA CYS A 364 -3.38 28.24 9.16
C CYS A 364 -4.32 28.85 10.20
N GLU A 365 -4.67 30.12 10.00
CA GLU A 365 -5.69 30.81 10.80
C GLU A 365 -7.03 30.74 10.08
N MET A 366 -8.07 30.25 10.74
CA MET A 366 -9.38 30.00 10.15
C MET A 366 -10.49 30.68 10.95
N GLN A 367 -11.40 31.35 10.24
CA GLN A 367 -12.62 31.91 10.79
C GLN A 367 -13.75 30.89 10.62
N ILE A 368 -14.37 30.49 11.73
CA ILE A 368 -15.41 29.46 11.75
C ILE A 368 -16.72 30.08 12.28
N SER A 369 -17.81 29.86 11.56
CA SER A 369 -19.14 30.32 11.96
C SER A 369 -19.68 29.55 13.16
N VAL A 370 -20.74 30.05 13.78
CA VAL A 370 -21.47 29.36 14.86
C VAL A 370 -21.97 27.96 14.43
N LYS A 371 -22.16 27.76 13.12
CA LYS A 371 -22.60 26.50 12.52
C LYS A 371 -21.44 25.57 12.13
N GLY A 372 -20.18 25.94 12.37
CA GLY A 372 -19.01 25.13 12.00
C GLY A 372 -18.58 25.25 10.55
N GLU A 373 -19.07 26.26 9.82
CA GLU A 373 -18.66 26.52 8.45
C GLU A 373 -17.41 27.41 8.45
N MET A 374 -16.38 27.02 7.70
CA MET A 374 -15.19 27.85 7.50
C MET A 374 -15.51 29.01 6.56
N THR A 375 -15.60 30.22 7.11
CA THR A 375 -15.97 31.45 6.39
C THR A 375 -14.76 32.21 5.85
N GLY A 376 -13.57 31.93 6.37
CA GLY A 376 -12.32 32.51 5.91
C GLY A 376 -11.12 31.74 6.44
N TYR A 377 -9.98 31.89 5.78
CA TYR A 377 -8.71 31.35 6.23
C TYR A 377 -7.54 32.17 5.67
N THR A 378 -6.41 32.16 6.37
CA THR A 378 -5.17 32.80 5.95
C THR A 378 -3.97 31.95 6.37
N PHE A 379 -3.00 31.80 5.46
CA PHE A 379 -1.72 31.13 5.72
C PHE A 379 -0.58 32.14 5.87
N TYR A 380 0.30 31.92 6.85
CA TYR A 380 1.50 32.74 7.05
C TYR A 380 2.59 31.99 7.84
N GLU A 381 3.81 32.51 7.76
CA GLU A 381 4.98 32.00 8.51
C GLU A 381 5.08 32.67 9.88
N ALA A 382 5.20 31.87 10.94
CA ALA A 382 5.20 32.36 12.31
C ALA A 382 6.31 31.76 13.18
N LEU A 383 6.59 32.45 14.28
CA LEU A 383 7.31 31.94 15.44
C LEU A 383 6.28 31.66 16.54
N ILE A 384 6.24 30.42 17.04
CA ILE A 384 5.32 30.00 18.10
C ILE A 384 6.07 29.53 19.35
N HIS A 385 5.35 29.49 20.47
CA HIS A 385 5.82 28.91 21.73
C HIS A 385 4.73 27.96 22.27
N SER A 386 4.96 26.65 22.21
CA SER A 386 3.97 25.70 22.76
C SER A 386 3.94 25.81 24.29
N HIS A 387 2.78 26.12 24.87
CA HIS A 387 2.62 26.35 26.30
C HIS A 387 2.45 25.06 27.09
N ALA A 388 2.02 23.99 26.43
CA ALA A 388 1.91 22.67 27.03
C ALA A 388 2.02 21.55 25.99
N ARG A 389 2.73 20.48 26.36
CA ARG A 389 2.56 19.16 25.77
C ARG A 389 1.55 18.40 26.61
N LEU A 390 0.51 17.90 25.96
CA LEU A 390 -0.58 17.14 26.56
C LEU A 390 -0.71 15.79 25.85
N THR A 391 -1.35 14.81 26.49
CA THR A 391 -1.74 13.56 25.82
C THR A 391 -3.22 13.51 25.53
N TYR A 392 -3.61 12.69 24.56
CA TYR A 392 -5.02 12.40 24.28
C TYR A 392 -5.77 11.95 25.55
N THR A 393 -5.15 11.07 26.34
CA THR A 393 -5.70 10.59 27.61
C THR A 393 -5.91 11.74 28.60
N GLU A 394 -4.92 12.60 28.80
CA GLU A 394 -5.02 13.75 29.71
C GLU A 394 -6.13 14.72 29.27
N VAL A 395 -6.21 15.05 27.98
CA VAL A 395 -7.20 16.01 27.46
C VAL A 395 -8.60 15.43 27.56
N ALA A 396 -8.80 14.16 27.23
CA ALA A 396 -10.07 13.48 27.38
C ALA A 396 -10.57 13.56 28.83
N GLN A 397 -9.70 13.27 29.80
CA GLN A 397 -10.02 13.39 31.23
C GLN A 397 -10.32 14.83 31.69
N ILE A 398 -9.82 15.84 30.97
CA ILE A 398 -10.07 17.26 31.26
C ILE A 398 -11.42 17.73 30.71
N VAL A 399 -11.74 17.38 29.46
CA VAL A 399 -12.86 17.98 28.71
C VAL A 399 -14.11 17.09 28.65
N GLN A 400 -13.97 15.76 28.70
CA GLN A 400 -15.11 14.85 28.66
C GLN A 400 -15.89 14.86 29.97
N GLN A 401 -17.17 14.51 29.89
CA GLN A 401 -18.04 14.45 31.06
C GLN A 401 -17.62 13.28 31.97
N ALA A 402 -17.28 13.59 33.22
CA ALA A 402 -16.93 12.58 34.21
C ALA A 402 -18.19 11.98 34.87
N GLU A 403 -18.38 10.66 34.73
CA GLU A 403 -19.58 9.97 35.20
C GLU A 403 -19.49 9.55 36.68
N THR A 404 -18.32 9.11 37.13
CA THR A 404 -18.11 8.63 38.50
C THR A 404 -17.57 9.70 39.45
N THR A 405 -17.79 9.55 40.76
CA THR A 405 -17.26 10.46 41.80
C THR A 405 -15.73 10.52 41.77
N ALA A 406 -15.07 9.38 41.53
CA ALA A 406 -13.63 9.30 41.38
C ALA A 406 -13.13 10.06 40.13
N ALA A 407 -13.80 9.88 38.98
CA ALA A 407 -13.48 10.60 37.76
C ALA A 407 -13.65 12.12 37.91
N LYS A 408 -14.72 12.58 38.59
CA LYS A 408 -14.93 14.02 38.88
C LYS A 408 -13.82 14.62 39.74
N LYS A 409 -13.36 13.88 40.75
CA LYS A 409 -12.22 14.30 41.60
C LYS A 409 -10.92 14.37 40.79
N MET A 410 -10.66 13.39 39.92
CA MET A 410 -9.50 13.37 39.03
C MET A 410 -9.55 14.54 38.04
N GLN A 411 -10.67 14.75 37.35
CA GLN A 411 -10.89 15.86 36.42
C GLN A 411 -10.64 17.21 37.11
N SER A 412 -11.18 17.40 38.33
CA SER A 412 -10.96 18.62 39.12
C SER A 412 -9.48 18.85 39.44
N ARG A 413 -8.74 17.79 39.78
CA ARG A 413 -7.29 17.85 40.05
C ARG A 413 -6.50 18.20 38.79
N LEU A 414 -6.80 17.56 37.66
CA LEU A 414 -6.14 17.83 36.37
C LEU A 414 -6.42 19.25 35.88
N ARG A 415 -7.66 19.71 35.98
CA ARG A 415 -8.06 21.09 35.61
C ARG A 415 -7.35 22.13 36.47
N ARG A 416 -7.12 21.87 37.76
CA ARG A 416 -6.27 22.74 38.61
C ARG A 416 -4.80 22.72 38.19
N ARG A 417 -4.24 21.54 37.89
CA ARG A 417 -2.84 21.38 37.47
C ARG A 417 -2.55 22.05 36.12
N ARG A 418 -3.52 22.08 35.21
CA ARG A 418 -3.41 22.65 33.86
C ARG A 418 -4.14 23.98 33.72
N ASN A 419 -4.36 24.70 34.82
CA ASN A 419 -5.16 25.94 34.87
C ASN A 419 -4.84 26.96 33.77
N LEU A 420 -3.59 27.08 33.34
CA LEU A 420 -3.15 28.00 32.28
C LEU A 420 -3.76 27.70 30.90
N VAL A 421 -4.13 26.45 30.61
CA VAL A 421 -4.58 26.05 29.26
C VAL A 421 -6.01 25.49 29.24
N VAL A 422 -6.62 25.22 30.40
CA VAL A 422 -7.94 24.55 30.50
C VAL A 422 -9.04 25.30 29.78
N ASN A 423 -9.09 26.63 29.87
CA ASN A 423 -10.11 27.42 29.17
C ASN A 423 -9.97 27.29 27.64
N HIS A 424 -8.75 27.15 27.14
CA HIS A 424 -8.46 26.96 25.72
C HIS A 424 -8.82 25.54 25.25
N LEU A 425 -8.59 24.54 26.11
CA LEU A 425 -9.05 23.17 25.86
C LEU A 425 -10.58 23.07 25.82
N ASP A 426 -11.30 23.77 26.70
CA ASP A 426 -12.76 23.82 26.65
C ASP A 426 -13.27 24.48 25.36
N ASN A 427 -12.59 25.53 24.89
CA ASN A 427 -12.90 26.18 23.61
C ASN A 427 -12.69 25.22 22.43
N LEU A 428 -11.53 24.55 22.36
CA LEU A 428 -11.25 23.57 21.32
C LEU A 428 -12.27 22.42 21.33
N TYR A 429 -12.66 21.95 22.51
CA TYR A 429 -13.65 20.88 22.66
C TYR A 429 -15.06 21.30 22.23
N ARG A 430 -15.47 22.54 22.54
CA ARG A 430 -16.74 23.08 22.04
C ARG A 430 -16.72 23.24 20.52
N LEU A 431 -15.63 23.78 19.98
CA LEU A 431 -15.47 23.95 18.54
C LEU A 431 -15.48 22.60 17.80
N SER A 432 -14.80 21.57 18.32
CA SER A 432 -14.75 20.26 17.66
C SER A 432 -16.14 19.61 17.54
N LYS A 433 -17.02 19.78 18.54
CA LYS A 433 -18.42 19.34 18.44
C LYS A 433 -19.15 20.06 17.31
N VAL A 434 -18.97 21.36 17.20
CA VAL A 434 -19.60 22.18 16.15
C VAL A 434 -19.09 21.81 14.76
N LEU A 435 -17.78 21.59 14.61
CA LEU A 435 -17.15 21.12 13.36
C LEU A 435 -17.68 19.74 12.96
N ARG A 436 -17.74 18.80 13.90
CA ARG A 436 -18.30 17.46 13.68
C ARG A 436 -19.75 17.51 13.21
N THR A 437 -20.61 18.26 13.90
CA THR A 437 -22.02 18.42 13.48
C THR A 437 -22.14 19.04 12.08
N ASN A 438 -21.21 19.91 11.66
CA ASN A 438 -21.16 20.40 10.28
C ASN A 438 -20.71 19.31 9.30
N ARG A 439 -19.68 18.55 9.65
CA ARG A 439 -19.14 17.44 8.86
C ARG A 439 -20.19 16.34 8.64
N ASP A 440 -20.96 15.99 9.67
CA ASP A 440 -22.07 15.04 9.60
C ASP A 440 -23.17 15.52 8.65
N ARG A 441 -23.55 16.82 8.71
CA ARG A 441 -24.53 17.41 7.78
C ARG A 441 -24.04 17.43 6.31
N ASN A 442 -22.74 17.41 6.10
CA ASN A 442 -22.12 17.36 4.78
C ASN A 442 -21.91 15.93 4.26
N GLY A 443 -22.36 14.91 4.99
CA GLY A 443 -22.35 13.52 4.52
C GLY A 443 -21.06 12.78 4.78
N ALA A 444 -20.22 13.22 5.73
CA ALA A 444 -19.06 12.45 6.13
C ALA A 444 -19.46 11.09 6.70
N LEU A 445 -18.64 10.08 6.40
CA LEU A 445 -18.88 8.71 6.82
C LEU A 445 -18.05 8.44 8.08
N GLU A 446 -18.72 8.14 9.19
CA GLU A 446 -18.08 7.71 10.43
C GLU A 446 -18.31 6.20 10.59
N PHE A 447 -17.20 5.46 10.62
CA PHE A 447 -17.18 4.03 10.87
C PHE A 447 -16.60 3.77 12.25
N ASP A 448 -17.22 2.86 13.00
CA ASP A 448 -16.64 2.33 14.22
C ASP A 448 -15.69 1.19 13.86
N THR A 449 -14.40 1.48 13.77
CA THR A 449 -13.35 0.47 13.64
C THR A 449 -12.66 0.27 14.98
N ALA A 450 -12.58 -0.98 15.44
CA ALA A 450 -11.80 -1.35 16.62
C ALA A 450 -10.34 -1.55 16.21
N GLU A 451 -9.52 -0.52 16.38
CA GLU A 451 -8.06 -0.66 16.28
C GLU A 451 -7.53 -1.32 17.55
N THR A 452 -6.40 -2.03 17.44
CA THR A 452 -5.76 -2.69 18.59
C THR A 452 -4.35 -2.18 18.79
N ARG A 453 -3.89 -2.20 20.04
CA ARG A 453 -2.55 -1.83 20.44
C ARG A 453 -1.90 -3.01 21.17
N ILE A 454 -0.68 -3.31 20.75
CA ILE A 454 0.16 -4.30 21.42
C ILE A 454 0.82 -3.64 22.63
N ILE A 455 0.65 -4.26 23.81
CA ILE A 455 1.37 -3.91 25.02
C ILE A 455 2.48 -4.93 25.24
N PHE A 456 3.71 -4.45 25.29
CA PHE A 456 4.89 -5.29 25.51
C PHE A 456 5.17 -5.51 26.99
N GLY A 457 5.63 -6.71 27.35
CA GLY A 457 6.22 -7.03 28.65
C GLY A 457 7.67 -6.54 28.78
N GLU A 458 8.30 -6.81 29.92
CA GLU A 458 9.70 -6.43 30.19
C GLU A 458 10.70 -7.15 29.26
N ASP A 459 10.34 -8.34 28.79
CA ASP A 459 11.10 -9.17 27.86
C ASP A 459 10.90 -8.78 26.38
N LYS A 460 10.15 -7.70 26.11
CA LYS A 460 9.74 -7.25 24.77
C LYS A 460 8.85 -8.24 24.02
N LYS A 461 8.21 -9.20 24.70
CA LYS A 461 7.14 -10.01 24.11
C LYS A 461 5.78 -9.36 24.30
N ILE A 462 4.80 -9.77 23.51
CA ILE A 462 3.41 -9.35 23.72
C ILE A 462 2.97 -9.84 25.10
N ARG A 463 2.58 -8.89 25.97
CA ARG A 463 1.89 -9.19 27.21
C ARG A 463 0.39 -9.31 26.96
N GLU A 464 -0.17 -8.33 26.26
CA GLU A 464 -1.61 -8.23 25.96
C GLU A 464 -1.84 -7.40 24.70
N ILE A 465 -2.92 -7.68 23.99
CA ILE A 465 -3.42 -6.89 22.87
C ILE A 465 -4.73 -6.26 23.33
N VAL A 466 -4.77 -4.93 23.35
CA VAL A 466 -5.92 -4.18 23.88
C VAL A 466 -6.57 -3.33 22.80
N PRO A 467 -7.89 -3.16 22.80
CA PRO A 467 -8.55 -2.23 21.89
C PRO A 467 -8.13 -0.79 22.20
N VAL A 468 -7.91 0.00 21.16
CA VAL A 468 -7.62 1.44 21.29
C VAL A 468 -8.93 2.19 21.31
N GLU A 469 -9.25 2.78 22.47
CA GLU A 469 -10.41 3.63 22.61
C GLU A 469 -10.18 5.02 22.00
N ARG A 470 -10.83 5.29 20.86
CA ARG A 470 -10.88 6.63 20.25
C ARG A 470 -11.79 7.56 21.05
N ASN A 471 -11.19 8.27 22.00
CA ASN A 471 -11.87 9.29 22.83
C ASN A 471 -12.03 10.67 22.13
N ASP A 472 -12.66 11.62 22.82
CA ASP A 472 -12.97 12.95 22.26
C ASP A 472 -11.74 13.83 22.01
N ALA A 473 -10.61 13.58 22.66
CA ALA A 473 -9.38 14.33 22.40
C ALA A 473 -8.81 14.00 21.01
N HIS A 474 -8.83 12.71 20.62
CA HIS A 474 -8.47 12.29 19.27
C HIS A 474 -9.37 12.96 18.23
N ARG A 475 -10.68 12.92 18.49
CA ARG A 475 -11.71 13.55 17.65
C ARG A 475 -11.50 15.06 17.53
N LEU A 476 -11.14 15.74 18.62
CA LEU A 476 -10.88 17.18 18.65
C LEU A 476 -9.73 17.56 17.72
N ILE A 477 -8.58 16.89 17.85
CA ILE A 477 -7.42 17.15 16.99
C ILE A 477 -7.76 16.83 15.53
N GLU A 478 -8.43 15.72 15.27
CA GLU A 478 -8.86 15.34 13.92
C GLU A 478 -9.68 16.46 13.24
N GLU A 479 -10.71 17.01 13.90
CA GLU A 479 -11.52 18.08 13.28
C GLU A 479 -10.70 19.35 12.99
N CYS A 480 -9.73 19.67 13.86
CA CYS A 480 -8.83 20.81 13.64
C CYS A 480 -7.94 20.58 12.41
N MET A 481 -7.34 19.39 12.32
CA MET A 481 -6.46 19.02 11.21
C MET A 481 -7.23 18.92 9.89
N LEU A 482 -8.42 18.33 9.89
CA LEU A 482 -9.29 18.27 8.72
C LEU A 482 -9.61 19.67 8.19
N SER A 483 -9.92 20.61 9.08
CA SER A 483 -10.21 22.00 8.70
C SER A 483 -9.00 22.67 8.03
N ALA A 484 -7.80 22.51 8.60
CA ALA A 484 -6.56 23.05 8.03
C ALA A 484 -6.21 22.41 6.68
N ASN A 485 -6.40 21.10 6.55
CA ASN A 485 -6.20 20.35 5.31
C ASN A 485 -7.16 20.79 4.18
N VAL A 486 -8.41 21.07 4.52
CA VAL A 486 -9.38 21.63 3.55
C VAL A 486 -8.99 23.06 3.15
N ALA A 487 -8.55 23.90 4.08
CA ALA A 487 -8.05 25.24 3.78
C ALA A 487 -6.83 25.19 2.84
N ALA A 488 -5.91 24.26 3.08
CA ALA A 488 -4.74 24.02 2.24
C ALA A 488 -5.15 23.58 0.82
N ALA A 489 -6.12 22.68 0.70
CA ALA A 489 -6.62 22.25 -0.62
C ALA A 489 -7.24 23.44 -1.39
N ARG A 490 -8.05 24.27 -0.72
CA ARG A 490 -8.70 25.43 -1.34
C ARG A 490 -7.71 26.48 -1.85
N VAL A 491 -6.68 26.81 -1.06
CA VAL A 491 -5.68 27.82 -1.47
C VAL A 491 -4.84 27.35 -2.67
N LEU A 492 -4.54 26.05 -2.74
CA LEU A 492 -3.81 25.47 -3.87
C LEU A 492 -4.66 25.46 -5.15
N GLU A 493 -5.95 25.13 -5.03
CA GLU A 493 -6.91 25.12 -6.13
C GLU A 493 -7.17 26.55 -6.68
N GLU A 494 -7.35 27.52 -5.78
CA GLU A 494 -7.52 28.95 -6.12
C GLU A 494 -6.37 29.47 -6.98
N HIS A 495 -5.13 29.16 -6.59
CA HIS A 495 -3.93 29.60 -7.28
C HIS A 495 -3.48 28.67 -8.42
N LYS A 496 -4.19 27.55 -8.67
CA LYS A 496 -3.89 26.56 -9.71
C LYS A 496 -2.45 26.06 -9.67
N LEU A 497 -1.86 25.94 -8.47
CA LEU A 497 -0.53 25.37 -8.32
C LEU A 497 -0.60 23.85 -8.51
N PRO A 498 0.32 23.23 -9.27
CA PRO A 498 0.44 21.78 -9.27
C PRO A 498 0.74 21.32 -7.85
N ALA A 499 -0.10 20.51 -7.25
CA ALA A 499 0.08 19.99 -5.89
C ALA A 499 -0.55 18.60 -5.78
N LEU A 500 -0.23 17.87 -4.71
CA LEU A 500 -0.87 16.59 -4.44
C LEU A 500 -2.16 16.80 -3.64
N TYR A 501 -3.25 16.20 -4.10
CA TYR A 501 -4.48 16.02 -3.36
C TYR A 501 -4.53 14.61 -2.78
N ARG A 502 -5.13 14.47 -1.61
CA ARG A 502 -5.46 13.17 -1.04
C ARG A 502 -6.88 12.84 -1.48
N ILE A 503 -6.99 12.05 -2.53
CA ILE A 503 -8.26 11.69 -3.12
C ILE A 503 -8.75 10.35 -2.59
N HIS A 504 -10.07 10.19 -2.55
CA HIS A 504 -10.72 8.93 -2.25
C HIS A 504 -11.94 8.82 -3.15
N GLU A 505 -11.84 7.98 -4.17
CA GLU A 505 -12.93 7.74 -5.11
C GLU A 505 -14.06 6.95 -4.44
N GLY A 506 -15.28 7.09 -4.96
CA GLY A 506 -16.39 6.23 -4.57
C GLY A 506 -16.17 4.76 -4.97
N PRO A 507 -17.10 3.85 -4.61
CA PRO A 507 -17.02 2.45 -5.00
C PRO A 507 -16.97 2.28 -6.53
N SER A 508 -16.27 1.25 -7.02
CA SER A 508 -16.38 0.83 -8.42
C SER A 508 -17.78 0.26 -8.71
N THR A 509 -18.16 0.20 -9.99
CA THR A 509 -19.45 -0.35 -10.45
C THR A 509 -19.70 -1.75 -9.88
N ASP A 510 -18.73 -2.64 -10.00
CA ASP A 510 -18.87 -4.04 -9.58
C ASP A 510 -19.02 -4.16 -8.05
N LYS A 511 -18.23 -3.38 -7.29
CA LYS A 511 -18.32 -3.33 -5.84
C LYS A 511 -19.65 -2.73 -5.37
N LEU A 512 -20.17 -1.74 -6.09
CA LEU A 512 -21.46 -1.11 -5.78
C LEU A 512 -22.62 -2.07 -6.05
N GLU A 513 -22.60 -2.79 -7.16
CA GLU A 513 -23.62 -3.80 -7.49
C GLU A 513 -23.65 -4.91 -6.45
N SER A 514 -22.48 -5.46 -6.08
CA SER A 514 -22.36 -6.48 -5.04
C SER A 514 -22.86 -5.97 -3.69
N LEU A 515 -22.51 -4.74 -3.31
CA LEU A 515 -23.01 -4.12 -2.08
C LEU A 515 -24.54 -3.97 -2.10
N ARG A 516 -25.13 -3.55 -3.22
CA ARG A 516 -26.58 -3.40 -3.36
C ARG A 516 -27.31 -4.72 -3.27
N GLU A 517 -26.78 -5.76 -3.91
CA GLU A 517 -27.35 -7.11 -3.84
C GLU A 517 -27.32 -7.62 -2.39
N TYR A 518 -26.19 -7.45 -1.70
CA TYR A 518 -26.05 -7.82 -0.29
C TYR A 518 -27.03 -7.05 0.61
N LEU A 519 -27.07 -5.71 0.50
CA LEU A 519 -28.00 -4.88 1.28
C LEU A 519 -29.46 -5.23 0.99
N GLY A 520 -29.81 -5.47 -0.28
CA GLY A 520 -31.14 -5.89 -0.69
C GLY A 520 -31.57 -7.20 -0.04
N GLY A 521 -30.65 -8.17 0.08
CA GLY A 521 -30.88 -9.41 0.83
C GLY A 521 -31.17 -9.20 2.32
N GLN A 522 -30.72 -8.08 2.89
CA GLN A 522 -30.97 -7.68 4.29
C GLN A 522 -32.16 -6.71 4.45
N GLY A 523 -32.91 -6.47 3.37
CA GLY A 523 -34.03 -5.52 3.35
C GLY A 523 -33.60 -4.05 3.40
N LEU A 524 -32.35 -3.75 3.05
CA LEU A 524 -31.78 -2.40 3.02
C LEU A 524 -31.61 -1.93 1.57
N TYR A 525 -31.70 -0.63 1.35
CA TYR A 525 -31.56 -0.02 0.03
C TYR A 525 -30.54 1.11 0.07
N LEU A 526 -29.57 1.05 -0.86
CA LEU A 526 -28.61 2.13 -1.10
C LEU A 526 -29.04 2.96 -2.31
N ALA A 527 -29.49 4.19 -2.02
CA ALA A 527 -29.95 5.16 -3.00
C ALA A 527 -28.81 5.71 -3.90
N GLY A 528 -29.09 6.75 -4.68
CA GLY A 528 -28.08 7.49 -5.44
C GLY A 528 -27.69 6.94 -6.82
N GLY A 529 -28.43 5.95 -7.36
CA GLY A 529 -28.24 5.45 -8.74
C GLY A 529 -26.81 4.94 -9.01
N ASP A 530 -26.29 5.10 -10.21
CA ASP A 530 -24.96 4.53 -10.56
C ASP A 530 -23.78 5.19 -9.82
N LYS A 531 -24.00 6.36 -9.22
CA LYS A 531 -22.98 7.14 -8.49
C LYS A 531 -23.54 7.65 -7.17
N PRO A 532 -23.72 6.78 -6.16
CA PRO A 532 -24.19 7.19 -4.85
C PRO A 532 -23.24 8.22 -4.24
N SER A 533 -23.82 9.20 -3.55
CA SER A 533 -23.09 10.19 -2.77
C SER A 533 -22.74 9.65 -1.37
N PRO A 534 -21.80 10.29 -0.65
CA PRO A 534 -21.55 9.97 0.75
C PRO A 534 -22.82 10.06 1.63
N ARG A 535 -23.75 10.97 1.32
CA ARG A 535 -25.03 11.08 2.03
C ARG A 535 -25.90 9.83 1.89
N ASP A 536 -25.88 9.16 0.73
CA ASP A 536 -26.63 7.92 0.52
C ASP A 536 -26.08 6.78 1.39
N TYR A 537 -24.75 6.69 1.54
CA TYR A 537 -24.09 5.77 2.47
C TYR A 537 -24.43 6.09 3.93
N GLN A 538 -24.43 7.38 4.28
CA GLN A 538 -24.77 7.83 5.64
C GLN A 538 -26.20 7.45 6.03
N GLN A 539 -27.16 7.49 5.11
CA GLN A 539 -28.54 7.04 5.37
C GLN A 539 -28.59 5.56 5.72
N VAL A 540 -27.81 4.72 5.01
CA VAL A 540 -27.69 3.29 5.35
C VAL A 540 -27.06 3.14 6.73
N LEU A 541 -25.96 3.84 7.03
CA LEU A 541 -25.30 3.80 8.35
C LEU A 541 -26.26 4.16 9.50
N GLN A 542 -27.11 5.18 9.30
CA GLN A 542 -28.14 5.56 10.26
C GLN A 542 -29.21 4.47 10.42
N ALA A 543 -29.67 3.87 9.32
CA ALA A 543 -30.67 2.80 9.35
C ALA A 543 -30.18 1.54 10.07
N ILE A 544 -28.87 1.25 10.04
CA ILE A 544 -28.30 0.05 10.65
C ILE A 544 -27.87 0.24 12.12
N THR A 545 -27.92 1.46 12.65
CA THR A 545 -27.33 1.81 13.96
C THR A 545 -27.82 0.94 15.12
N LYS A 546 -29.09 0.51 15.10
CA LYS A 546 -29.70 -0.31 16.18
C LYS A 546 -29.82 -1.79 15.83
N ARG A 547 -29.27 -2.23 14.69
CA ARG A 547 -29.39 -3.62 14.25
C ARG A 547 -28.31 -4.51 14.87
N PRO A 548 -28.60 -5.78 15.16
CA PRO A 548 -27.61 -6.72 15.70
C PRO A 548 -26.48 -7.01 14.70
N ASP A 549 -26.75 -6.95 13.39
CA ASP A 549 -25.81 -7.16 12.29
C ASP A 549 -25.10 -5.86 11.83
N ARG A 550 -25.15 -4.79 12.63
CA ARG A 550 -24.56 -3.47 12.30
C ARG A 550 -23.09 -3.57 11.88
N HIS A 551 -22.29 -4.30 12.66
CA HIS A 551 -20.84 -4.41 12.42
C HIS A 551 -20.53 -5.07 11.07
N LEU A 552 -21.29 -6.11 10.73
CA LEU A 552 -21.22 -6.80 9.44
C LEU A 552 -21.56 -5.87 8.28
N LEU A 553 -22.67 -5.15 8.40
CA LEU A 553 -23.14 -4.18 7.39
C LEU A 553 -22.15 -3.02 7.21
N GLN A 554 -21.59 -2.49 8.30
CA GLN A 554 -20.52 -1.48 8.26
C GLN A 554 -19.28 -2.01 7.53
N THR A 555 -18.88 -3.25 7.81
CA THR A 555 -17.73 -3.87 7.15
C THR A 555 -17.94 -4.00 5.64
N MET A 556 -19.15 -4.34 5.19
CA MET A 556 -19.48 -4.38 3.76
C MET A 556 -19.42 -3.01 3.10
N LEU A 557 -19.91 -1.97 3.79
CA LEU A 557 -19.83 -0.58 3.32
C LEU A 557 -18.37 -0.12 3.19
N ILE A 558 -17.49 -0.48 4.13
CA ILE A 558 -16.07 -0.14 4.05
C ILE A 558 -15.39 -0.89 2.89
N ARG A 559 -15.65 -2.20 2.76
CA ARG A 559 -15.03 -3.04 1.71
C ARG A 559 -15.44 -2.64 0.29
N SER A 560 -16.62 -2.02 0.13
CA SER A 560 -17.06 -1.49 -1.18
C SER A 560 -16.27 -0.25 -1.62
N MET A 561 -15.64 0.47 -0.69
CA MET A 561 -14.90 1.70 -0.99
C MET A 561 -13.56 1.42 -1.69
N MET A 562 -13.03 2.46 -2.33
CA MET A 562 -11.70 2.45 -2.93
C MET A 562 -10.65 2.87 -1.91
N GLN A 563 -9.38 2.55 -2.15
CA GLN A 563 -8.30 3.06 -1.30
C GLN A 563 -8.02 4.52 -1.65
N ALA A 564 -7.76 5.34 -0.64
CA ALA A 564 -7.32 6.72 -0.86
C ALA A 564 -5.88 6.75 -1.39
N VAL A 565 -5.58 7.70 -2.28
CA VAL A 565 -4.26 7.83 -2.93
C VAL A 565 -3.88 9.30 -3.10
N TYR A 566 -2.60 9.56 -3.41
CA TYR A 566 -2.13 10.89 -3.78
C TYR A 566 -2.16 11.07 -5.31
N LYS A 567 -2.89 12.07 -5.80
CA LYS A 567 -2.92 12.46 -7.22
C LYS A 567 -2.85 13.99 -7.38
N PRO A 568 -2.34 14.51 -8.51
CA PRO A 568 -2.39 15.93 -8.80
C PRO A 568 -3.79 16.44 -9.16
N GLU A 569 -4.67 15.57 -9.66
CA GLU A 569 -6.06 15.88 -9.93
C GLU A 569 -6.88 15.85 -8.63
N ASN A 570 -7.64 16.90 -8.39
CA ASN A 570 -8.64 16.91 -7.33
C ASN A 570 -9.91 16.18 -7.79
N GLU A 571 -10.15 15.00 -7.23
CA GLU A 571 -11.35 14.17 -7.47
C GLU A 571 -12.26 14.10 -6.23
N GLY A 572 -11.97 14.92 -5.20
CA GLY A 572 -12.64 14.89 -3.91
C GLY A 572 -12.23 13.71 -3.03
N HIS A 573 -12.81 13.67 -1.82
CA HIS A 573 -12.56 12.63 -0.85
C HIS A 573 -13.89 12.05 -0.33
N PHE A 574 -14.34 10.96 -0.96
CA PHE A 574 -15.64 10.33 -0.72
C PHE A 574 -15.92 10.05 0.75
N GLY A 575 -15.03 9.32 1.43
CA GLY A 575 -15.22 8.95 2.84
C GLY A 575 -15.28 10.12 3.82
N LEU A 576 -14.66 11.26 3.49
CA LEU A 576 -14.66 12.45 4.35
C LEU A 576 -15.76 13.46 3.96
N GLY A 577 -16.40 13.27 2.80
CA GLY A 577 -17.40 14.20 2.27
C GLY A 577 -16.84 15.56 1.84
N PHE A 578 -15.54 15.65 1.51
CA PHE A 578 -14.91 16.90 1.07
C PHE A 578 -14.73 16.96 -0.45
N PRO A 579 -15.08 18.09 -1.11
CA PRO A 579 -14.85 18.26 -2.55
C PRO A 579 -13.38 18.48 -2.90
N ALA A 580 -12.57 18.94 -1.95
CA ALA A 580 -11.13 19.13 -2.10
C ALA A 580 -10.45 18.83 -0.76
N TYR A 581 -9.42 18.00 -0.78
CA TYR A 581 -8.69 17.60 0.43
C TYR A 581 -7.22 17.29 0.11
N THR A 582 -6.32 17.80 0.92
CA THR A 582 -4.88 17.51 0.83
C THR A 582 -4.29 17.34 2.23
N HIS A 583 -3.22 16.58 2.36
CA HIS A 583 -2.51 16.48 3.63
C HIS A 583 -1.50 17.62 3.75
N PHE A 584 -1.65 18.44 4.80
CA PHE A 584 -0.79 19.57 5.15
C PHE A 584 -0.20 19.46 6.56
N THR A 585 -0.86 18.72 7.45
CA THR A 585 -0.65 18.81 8.90
C THR A 585 0.39 17.85 9.48
N SER A 586 1.14 17.10 8.66
CA SER A 586 2.19 16.19 9.19
C SER A 586 3.45 16.11 8.31
N PRO A 587 4.11 17.24 7.99
CA PRO A 587 5.29 17.29 7.13
C PRO A 587 6.54 16.64 7.73
N ILE A 588 6.60 16.38 9.05
CA ILE A 588 7.73 15.66 9.65
C ILE A 588 7.77 14.21 9.19
N ARG A 589 6.59 13.61 8.96
CA ARG A 589 6.42 12.18 8.71
C ARG A 589 5.82 11.81 7.35
N ARG A 590 5.37 12.79 6.55
CA ARG A 590 4.81 12.58 5.21
C ARG A 590 5.39 13.56 4.20
N TYR A 591 5.96 13.02 3.12
CA TYR A 591 6.53 13.83 2.05
C TYR A 591 5.47 14.64 1.25
N PRO A 592 4.23 14.15 1.02
CA PRO A 592 3.17 14.96 0.41
C PRO A 592 2.91 16.28 1.16
N ASP A 593 2.86 16.25 2.49
CA ASP A 593 2.69 17.44 3.32
C ASP A 593 3.87 18.41 3.15
N LEU A 594 5.10 17.90 3.05
CA LEU A 594 6.28 18.72 2.78
C LEU A 594 6.19 19.42 1.41
N LEU A 595 5.69 18.75 0.38
CA LEU A 595 5.40 19.37 -0.92
C LEU A 595 4.33 20.47 -0.80
N VAL A 596 3.25 20.20 -0.07
CA VAL A 596 2.18 21.19 0.18
C VAL A 596 2.71 22.40 0.95
N HIS A 597 3.59 22.19 1.94
CA HIS A 597 4.26 23.27 2.67
C HIS A 597 5.09 24.16 1.73
N ARG A 598 5.86 23.56 0.81
CA ARG A 598 6.62 24.30 -0.20
C ARG A 598 5.71 25.12 -1.12
N ALA A 599 4.58 24.54 -1.53
CA ALA A 599 3.59 25.23 -2.36
C ALA A 599 3.00 26.45 -1.64
N ILE A 600 2.51 26.25 -0.41
CA ILE A 600 1.92 27.31 0.42
C ILE A 600 2.96 28.38 0.76
N ARG A 601 4.19 28.00 1.11
CA ARG A 601 5.28 28.96 1.32
C ARG A 601 5.54 29.78 0.05
N SER A 602 5.59 29.14 -1.12
CA SER A 602 5.77 29.87 -2.39
C SER A 602 4.68 30.93 -2.59
N LEU A 603 3.43 30.60 -2.24
CA LEU A 603 2.31 31.54 -2.24
C LEU A 603 2.51 32.67 -1.23
N ILE A 604 2.83 32.35 0.03
CA ILE A 604 3.09 33.33 1.09
C ILE A 604 4.17 34.33 0.67
N ARG A 605 5.27 33.87 0.06
CA ARG A 605 6.42 34.74 -0.25
C ARG A 605 6.21 35.61 -1.48
N ASN A 606 5.42 35.13 -2.46
CA ASN A 606 5.38 35.74 -3.79
C ASN A 606 4.04 36.38 -4.16
N HIS A 607 2.94 35.98 -3.50
CA HIS A 607 1.60 36.49 -3.78
C HIS A 607 1.11 37.45 -2.69
N LYS A 608 0.15 38.30 -3.05
CA LYS A 608 -0.63 39.11 -2.12
C LYS A 608 -2.09 38.69 -2.25
N GLY A 609 -2.75 38.40 -1.14
CA GLY A 609 -4.15 38.02 -1.11
C GLY A 609 -4.67 37.95 0.32
N ILE A 610 -5.97 37.74 0.48
CA ILE A 610 -6.58 37.57 1.81
C ILE A 610 -6.26 36.19 2.42
N HIS A 611 -5.91 35.21 1.57
CA HIS A 611 -5.67 33.83 1.96
C HIS A 611 -4.20 33.48 2.24
N VAL A 612 -3.27 34.38 1.89
CA VAL A 612 -1.84 34.24 2.20
C VAL A 612 -1.26 35.58 2.61
N GLN A 613 -0.47 35.60 3.66
CA GLN A 613 0.10 36.83 4.19
C GLN A 613 1.61 36.70 4.39
N ARG A 614 2.36 37.53 3.66
CA ARG A 614 3.80 37.71 3.87
C ARG A 614 4.06 38.71 4.98
N HIS A 615 5.01 38.41 5.85
CA HIS A 615 5.53 39.40 6.77
C HIS A 615 6.35 40.48 6.03
N ASN A 616 6.32 41.71 6.54
CA ASN A 616 6.89 42.88 5.83
C ASN A 616 8.41 42.85 5.73
N ALA A 617 9.08 42.36 6.78
CA ALA A 617 10.54 42.25 6.83
C ALA A 617 11.09 41.07 6.00
N THR A 618 10.26 40.42 5.19
CA THR A 618 10.56 39.12 4.62
C THR A 618 10.61 39.17 3.09
N SER A 619 11.74 38.72 2.53
CA SER A 619 12.03 38.80 1.09
C SER A 619 11.21 37.80 0.27
N ARG A 620 11.04 38.09 -1.02
CA ARG A 620 10.54 37.10 -2.00
C ARG A 620 11.57 35.98 -2.17
N ILE A 621 11.09 34.79 -2.51
CA ILE A 621 11.93 33.64 -2.84
C ILE A 621 11.58 33.24 -4.27
N SER A 622 12.57 32.92 -5.11
CA SER A 622 12.30 32.51 -6.48
C SER A 622 11.43 31.25 -6.50
N LYS A 623 10.46 31.19 -7.42
CA LYS A 623 9.63 29.99 -7.58
C LYS A 623 10.48 28.77 -7.90
N ASP A 624 11.56 28.93 -8.67
CA ASP A 624 12.47 27.84 -9.04
C ASP A 624 13.28 27.32 -7.84
N GLU A 625 13.43 28.13 -6.79
CA GLU A 625 14.15 27.75 -5.57
C GLU A 625 13.27 26.95 -4.61
N ILE A 626 12.04 27.42 -4.36
CA ILE A 626 11.15 26.82 -3.35
C ILE A 626 10.11 25.85 -3.93
N TYR A 627 9.69 26.05 -5.19
CA TYR A 627 8.64 25.25 -5.81
C TYR A 627 8.84 25.04 -7.33
N PRO A 628 9.93 24.35 -7.74
CA PRO A 628 10.25 24.11 -9.16
C PRO A 628 9.41 22.99 -9.81
N TYR A 629 8.22 22.71 -9.28
CA TYR A 629 7.45 21.55 -9.70
C TYR A 629 6.38 21.90 -10.73
N ASN A 630 6.27 21.06 -11.74
CA ASN A 630 5.18 21.05 -12.71
C ASN A 630 4.22 19.87 -12.45
N LYS A 631 3.22 19.72 -13.33
CA LYS A 631 2.23 18.64 -13.21
C LYS A 631 2.85 17.24 -13.31
N ASP A 632 3.81 17.04 -14.20
CA ASP A 632 4.49 15.74 -14.38
C ASP A 632 5.30 15.36 -13.13
N ASN A 633 5.92 16.33 -12.47
CA ASN A 633 6.55 16.09 -11.16
C ASN A 633 5.52 15.60 -10.14
N MET A 634 4.33 16.22 -10.08
CA MET A 634 3.29 15.82 -9.14
C MET A 634 2.70 14.45 -9.45
N VAL A 635 2.54 14.07 -10.73
CA VAL A 635 2.15 12.70 -11.09
C VAL A 635 3.16 11.70 -10.52
N ARG A 636 4.45 11.93 -10.79
CA ARG A 636 5.53 11.08 -10.28
C ARG A 636 5.57 11.02 -8.75
N PHE A 637 5.43 12.16 -8.06
CA PHE A 637 5.43 12.17 -6.60
C PHE A 637 4.20 11.49 -6.01
N GLY A 638 3.03 11.62 -6.65
CA GLY A 638 1.80 10.94 -6.24
C GLY A 638 1.96 9.41 -6.25
N GLU A 639 2.60 8.87 -7.30
CA GLU A 639 2.94 7.45 -7.39
C GLU A 639 3.93 7.03 -6.30
N ILE A 640 5.06 7.76 -6.16
CA ILE A 640 6.10 7.46 -5.16
C ILE A 640 5.50 7.43 -3.75
N CYS A 641 4.75 8.48 -3.38
CA CYS A 641 4.21 8.61 -2.03
C CYS A 641 3.14 7.55 -1.75
N SER A 642 2.27 7.26 -2.71
CA SER A 642 1.25 6.22 -2.55
C SER A 642 1.86 4.81 -2.46
N VAL A 643 2.96 4.55 -3.18
CA VAL A 643 3.71 3.28 -3.06
C VAL A 643 4.43 3.21 -1.71
N ALA A 644 5.05 4.30 -1.26
CA ALA A 644 5.75 4.36 0.02
C ALA A 644 4.80 4.11 1.19
N GLU A 645 3.59 4.69 1.17
CA GLU A 645 2.53 4.45 2.16
C GLU A 645 2.17 2.95 2.21
N ARG A 646 1.81 2.34 1.07
CA ARG A 646 1.49 0.91 1.03
C ARG A 646 2.64 0.01 1.45
N ARG A 647 3.88 0.41 1.15
CA ARG A 647 5.09 -0.32 1.57
C ARG A 647 5.25 -0.26 3.09
N ALA A 648 5.04 0.90 3.70
CA ALA A 648 5.08 1.08 5.15
C ALA A 648 4.01 0.22 5.84
N ASP A 649 2.76 0.31 5.39
CA ASP A 649 1.65 -0.47 5.94
C ASP A 649 1.91 -1.98 5.83
N ALA A 650 2.33 -2.46 4.66
CA ALA A 650 2.61 -3.87 4.45
C ALA A 650 3.74 -4.40 5.37
N ALA A 651 4.76 -3.58 5.63
CA ALA A 651 5.83 -3.96 6.54
C ALA A 651 5.37 -3.96 8.01
N SER A 652 4.59 -2.96 8.42
CA SER A 652 4.02 -2.88 9.77
C SER A 652 3.08 -4.04 10.04
N TYR A 653 2.18 -4.38 9.11
CA TYR A 653 1.32 -5.58 9.22
C TYR A 653 2.14 -6.86 9.28
N SER A 654 3.18 -6.99 8.45
CA SER A 654 4.07 -8.16 8.45
C SER A 654 4.77 -8.40 9.80
N VAL A 655 5.08 -7.33 10.55
CA VAL A 655 5.59 -7.41 11.93
C VAL A 655 4.49 -7.74 12.92
N ILE A 656 3.32 -7.11 12.82
CA ILE A 656 2.17 -7.38 13.69
C ILE A 656 1.74 -8.86 13.56
N ASP A 657 1.63 -9.37 12.34
CA ASP A 657 1.26 -10.77 12.05
C ASP A 657 2.26 -11.75 12.67
N TRP A 658 3.56 -11.43 12.62
CA TRP A 658 4.60 -12.21 13.27
C TRP A 658 4.41 -12.22 14.79
N LEU A 659 4.28 -11.05 15.41
CA LEU A 659 4.14 -10.93 16.86
C LEU A 659 2.85 -11.60 17.36
N LYS A 660 1.75 -11.49 16.59
CA LYS A 660 0.49 -12.21 16.86
C LYS A 660 0.70 -13.73 16.78
N CYS A 661 1.42 -14.23 15.78
CA CYS A 661 1.74 -15.65 15.70
C CYS A 661 2.60 -16.09 16.88
N GLU A 662 3.68 -15.37 17.21
CA GLU A 662 4.54 -15.66 18.36
C GLU A 662 3.71 -15.79 19.65
N TYR A 663 2.84 -14.80 19.93
CA TYR A 663 1.94 -14.81 21.07
C TYR A 663 1.01 -16.05 21.07
N MET A 664 0.48 -16.43 19.91
CA MET A 664 -0.43 -17.58 19.80
C MET A 664 0.26 -18.94 19.90
N GLN A 665 1.60 -19.02 19.88
CA GLN A 665 2.31 -20.30 20.06
C GLN A 665 2.02 -20.92 21.43
N ASP A 666 1.92 -20.07 22.46
CA ASP A 666 1.63 -20.50 23.84
C ASP A 666 0.15 -20.88 24.04
N HIS A 667 -0.71 -20.58 23.07
CA HIS A 667 -2.15 -20.87 23.08
C HIS A 667 -2.54 -22.06 22.19
N VAL A 668 -1.56 -22.81 21.67
CA VAL A 668 -1.85 -24.00 20.86
C VAL A 668 -2.55 -25.06 21.72
N GLY A 669 -3.78 -25.40 21.35
CA GLY A 669 -4.61 -26.35 22.07
C GLY A 669 -5.75 -25.72 22.87
N ASP A 670 -5.72 -24.40 23.08
CA ASP A 670 -6.76 -23.65 23.77
C ASP A 670 -8.00 -23.47 22.88
N GLU A 671 -9.15 -23.26 23.53
CA GLU A 671 -10.42 -22.98 22.88
C GLU A 671 -10.84 -21.53 23.14
N PHE A 672 -11.31 -20.86 22.09
CA PHE A 672 -11.77 -19.47 22.14
C PHE A 672 -13.15 -19.36 21.50
N GLU A 673 -13.92 -18.36 21.94
CA GLU A 673 -15.00 -17.82 21.12
C GLU A 673 -14.41 -16.84 20.11
N GLY A 674 -15.03 -16.74 18.95
CA GLY A 674 -14.54 -15.89 17.88
C GLY A 674 -15.62 -15.59 16.87
N VAL A 675 -15.43 -14.52 16.12
CA VAL A 675 -16.36 -14.04 15.10
C VAL A 675 -15.75 -14.27 13.73
N ILE A 676 -16.54 -14.81 12.78
CA ILE A 676 -16.07 -14.96 11.40
C ILE A 676 -15.85 -13.57 10.80
N ALA A 677 -14.58 -13.18 10.60
CA ALA A 677 -14.15 -11.88 10.08
C ALA A 677 -14.00 -11.86 8.55
N ALA A 678 -13.78 -13.03 7.92
CA ALA A 678 -13.85 -13.17 6.46
C ALA A 678 -14.24 -14.59 6.04
N VAL A 679 -14.92 -14.69 4.90
CA VAL A 679 -15.29 -15.96 4.27
C VAL A 679 -14.67 -16.01 2.87
N MET A 680 -13.95 -17.10 2.60
CA MET A 680 -13.30 -17.37 1.33
C MET A 680 -13.71 -18.75 0.81
N SER A 681 -13.46 -19.01 -0.47
CA SER A 681 -13.76 -20.32 -1.08
C SER A 681 -13.01 -21.49 -0.43
N PHE A 682 -11.88 -21.23 0.22
CA PHE A 682 -11.04 -22.24 0.86
C PHE A 682 -11.19 -22.29 2.39
N GLY A 683 -12.01 -21.44 3.01
CA GLY A 683 -12.14 -21.44 4.47
C GLY A 683 -12.72 -20.16 5.07
N LEU A 684 -12.64 -20.07 6.40
CA LEU A 684 -13.16 -18.99 7.23
C LEU A 684 -12.00 -18.37 8.01
N PHE A 685 -11.87 -17.04 7.98
CA PHE A 685 -11.03 -16.33 8.93
C PHE A 685 -11.88 -15.96 10.14
N VAL A 686 -11.41 -16.33 11.32
CA VAL A 686 -12.11 -16.11 12.59
C VAL A 686 -11.22 -15.22 13.46
N GLU A 687 -11.75 -14.08 13.88
CA GLU A 687 -11.14 -13.22 14.89
C GLU A 687 -11.49 -13.75 16.28
N LEU A 688 -10.48 -14.00 17.12
CA LEU A 688 -10.65 -14.50 18.47
C LEU A 688 -11.09 -13.38 19.40
N GLU A 689 -12.16 -13.60 20.17
CA GLU A 689 -12.62 -12.66 21.19
C GLU A 689 -11.56 -12.46 22.28
N ASP A 690 -11.52 -11.25 22.87
CA ASP A 690 -10.55 -10.77 23.88
C ASP A 690 -9.08 -10.70 23.45
N ILE A 691 -8.68 -11.41 22.39
CA ILE A 691 -7.30 -11.47 21.89
C ILE A 691 -7.13 -10.66 20.59
N TYR A 692 -8.18 -10.50 19.79
CA TYR A 692 -8.19 -9.73 18.54
C TYR A 692 -7.14 -10.19 17.53
N ILE A 693 -6.94 -11.51 17.47
CA ILE A 693 -6.08 -12.19 16.52
C ILE A 693 -6.95 -13.00 15.56
N GLU A 694 -6.63 -12.93 14.27
CA GLU A 694 -7.31 -13.73 13.24
C GLU A 694 -6.58 -15.06 13.02
N GLY A 695 -7.35 -16.14 12.84
CA GLY A 695 -6.84 -17.43 12.38
C GLY A 695 -7.74 -18.06 11.32
N LEU A 696 -7.19 -19.02 10.58
CA LEU A 696 -7.85 -19.68 9.45
C LEU A 696 -8.44 -21.03 9.86
N VAL A 697 -9.75 -21.18 9.72
CA VAL A 697 -10.41 -22.48 9.63
C VAL A 697 -10.45 -22.89 8.15
N HIS A 698 -9.59 -23.82 7.76
CA HIS A 698 -9.61 -24.35 6.39
C HIS A 698 -10.90 -25.14 6.13
N ILE A 699 -11.40 -25.12 4.88
CA ILE A 699 -12.65 -25.82 4.48
C ILE A 699 -12.66 -27.31 4.84
N THR A 700 -11.48 -27.96 4.88
CA THR A 700 -11.34 -29.37 5.25
C THR A 700 -11.52 -29.65 6.74
N GLU A 701 -11.40 -28.62 7.58
CA GLU A 701 -11.62 -28.70 9.02
C GLU A 701 -13.11 -28.49 9.38
N LEU A 702 -13.93 -28.06 8.41
CA LEU A 702 -15.38 -28.00 8.56
C LEU A 702 -15.98 -29.41 8.62
N SER A 703 -17.23 -29.50 9.07
CA SER A 703 -17.97 -30.78 9.07
C SER A 703 -18.03 -31.38 7.67
N ASN A 704 -17.82 -32.70 7.55
CA ASN A 704 -17.66 -33.41 6.27
C ASN A 704 -18.84 -33.22 5.28
N ASP A 705 -18.79 -32.19 4.46
CA ASP A 705 -19.78 -31.76 3.47
C ASP A 705 -19.07 -31.09 2.28
N TYR A 706 -19.78 -30.89 1.17
CA TYR A 706 -19.30 -30.04 0.07
C TYR A 706 -19.78 -28.62 0.32
N TYR A 707 -18.86 -27.70 0.59
CA TYR A 707 -19.22 -26.30 0.81
C TYR A 707 -19.10 -25.51 -0.49
N HIS A 708 -20.17 -24.77 -0.79
CA HIS A 708 -20.19 -23.79 -1.87
C HIS A 708 -20.02 -22.40 -1.29
N PHE A 709 -19.11 -21.63 -1.88
CA PHE A 709 -18.89 -20.25 -1.52
C PHE A 709 -19.86 -19.36 -2.27
N ASP A 710 -20.65 -18.61 -1.50
CA ASP A 710 -21.47 -17.53 -2.01
C ASP A 710 -20.72 -16.20 -1.76
N PRO A 711 -20.12 -15.60 -2.82
CA PRO A 711 -19.37 -14.36 -2.68
C PRO A 711 -20.26 -13.15 -2.38
N VAL A 712 -21.55 -13.22 -2.72
CA VAL A 712 -22.51 -12.13 -2.49
C VAL A 712 -22.95 -12.16 -1.04
N ARG A 713 -23.42 -13.31 -0.55
CA ARG A 713 -23.87 -13.47 0.84
C ARG A 713 -22.73 -13.56 1.84
N HIS A 714 -21.49 -13.67 1.37
CA HIS A 714 -20.29 -13.89 2.17
C HIS A 714 -20.44 -15.09 3.11
N CYS A 715 -20.84 -16.23 2.56
CA CYS A 715 -21.03 -17.45 3.34
C CYS A 715 -20.53 -18.72 2.62
N LEU A 716 -20.26 -19.76 3.41
CA LEU A 716 -20.04 -21.13 2.94
C LEU A 716 -21.25 -21.97 3.30
N GLU A 717 -21.96 -22.48 2.30
CA GLU A 717 -23.13 -23.34 2.47
C GLU A 717 -22.82 -24.79 2.12
N GLY A 718 -23.07 -25.71 3.05
CA GLY A 718 -22.91 -27.14 2.83
C GLY A 718 -24.05 -27.72 1.98
N GLU A 719 -23.71 -28.41 0.89
CA GLU A 719 -24.66 -28.99 -0.08
C GLU A 719 -25.63 -29.98 0.57
N ARG A 720 -25.16 -30.84 1.47
CA ARG A 720 -25.98 -31.92 2.04
C ARG A 720 -26.66 -31.53 3.35
N ARG A 721 -25.94 -30.85 4.24
CA ARG A 721 -26.45 -30.50 5.57
C ARG A 721 -27.07 -29.11 5.64
N HIS A 722 -26.93 -28.32 4.57
CA HIS A 722 -27.34 -26.91 4.54
C HIS A 722 -26.78 -26.11 5.72
N LYS A 723 -25.62 -26.53 6.25
CA LYS A 723 -24.95 -25.80 7.31
C LYS A 723 -24.29 -24.58 6.66
N VAL A 724 -24.65 -23.40 7.13
CA VAL A 724 -24.13 -22.14 6.64
C VAL A 724 -23.15 -21.58 7.67
N TYR A 725 -21.99 -21.14 7.20
CA TYR A 725 -21.08 -20.29 7.97
C TYR A 725 -21.02 -18.94 7.26
N SER A 726 -21.53 -17.91 7.91
CA SER A 726 -21.62 -16.56 7.36
C SER A 726 -20.65 -15.62 8.06
N LEU A 727 -20.26 -14.58 7.34
CA LEU A 727 -19.54 -13.46 7.92
C LEU A 727 -20.31 -12.88 9.12
N GLY A 728 -19.63 -12.67 10.25
CA GLY A 728 -20.22 -12.17 11.49
C GLY A 728 -20.79 -13.25 12.43
N ASP A 729 -20.85 -14.52 12.03
CA ASP A 729 -21.29 -15.59 12.93
C ASP A 729 -20.28 -15.80 14.06
N THR A 730 -20.78 -15.99 15.29
CA THR A 730 -19.97 -16.43 16.43
C THR A 730 -19.76 -17.94 16.36
N VAL A 731 -18.50 -18.36 16.47
CA VAL A 731 -18.08 -19.76 16.47
C VAL A 731 -17.11 -20.04 17.60
N LYS A 732 -17.21 -21.25 18.16
CA LYS A 732 -16.21 -21.74 19.11
C LYS A 732 -15.10 -22.46 18.35
N ILE A 733 -13.86 -22.03 18.52
CA ILE A 733 -12.70 -22.54 17.79
C ILE A 733 -11.64 -23.09 18.74
N LYS A 734 -10.75 -23.91 18.20
CA LYS A 734 -9.57 -24.43 18.87
C LYS A 734 -8.35 -24.10 18.03
N VAL A 735 -7.29 -23.59 18.65
CA VAL A 735 -6.01 -23.35 17.99
C VAL A 735 -5.31 -24.70 17.78
N ILE A 736 -5.00 -25.04 16.54
CA ILE A 736 -4.42 -26.35 16.19
C ILE A 736 -2.92 -26.25 15.93
N ARG A 737 -2.50 -25.19 15.26
CA ARG A 737 -1.11 -24.98 14.87
C ARG A 737 -0.87 -23.50 14.63
N VAL A 738 0.32 -23.05 14.96
CA VAL A 738 0.85 -21.75 14.55
C VAL A 738 2.09 -21.99 13.69
N ASP A 739 2.16 -21.30 12.55
CA ASP A 739 3.29 -21.32 11.63
C ASP A 739 3.89 -19.92 11.51
N LEU A 740 5.08 -19.73 12.09
CA LEU A 740 5.80 -18.45 12.03
C LEU A 740 6.37 -18.16 10.64
N ASP A 741 6.73 -19.19 9.86
CA ASP A 741 7.32 -19.01 8.53
C ASP A 741 6.26 -18.58 7.50
N GLU A 742 5.00 -19.02 7.69
CA GLU A 742 3.83 -18.57 6.91
C GLU A 742 3.08 -17.40 7.55
N LYS A 743 3.40 -17.03 8.80
CA LYS A 743 2.67 -16.05 9.63
C LYS A 743 1.18 -16.40 9.69
N ARG A 744 0.89 -17.65 10.00
CA ARG A 744 -0.45 -18.23 9.90
C ARG A 744 -0.83 -18.99 11.17
N ILE A 745 -2.06 -18.81 11.61
CA ILE A 745 -2.67 -19.53 12.73
C ILE A 745 -3.79 -20.42 12.17
N ASP A 746 -3.68 -21.73 12.39
CA ASP A 746 -4.68 -22.71 11.96
C ASP A 746 -5.65 -23.02 13.09
N LEU A 747 -6.94 -22.90 12.78
CA LEU A 747 -8.04 -23.10 13.69
C LEU A 747 -8.92 -24.28 13.26
N ARG A 748 -9.64 -24.84 14.22
CA ARG A 748 -10.69 -25.83 14.00
C ARG A 748 -11.94 -25.43 14.76
N ILE A 749 -13.11 -25.62 14.17
CA ILE A 749 -14.39 -25.41 14.88
C ILE A 749 -14.62 -26.52 15.91
N VAL A 750 -14.90 -26.13 17.15
CA VAL A 750 -15.25 -27.06 18.23
C VAL A 750 -16.67 -27.58 18.00
N GLY A 751 -16.85 -28.89 18.16
CA GLY A 751 -18.15 -29.55 17.91
C GLY A 751 -18.36 -30.06 16.47
N SER A 752 -17.49 -29.72 15.50
CA SER A 752 -17.43 -30.43 14.23
C SER A 752 -16.67 -31.76 14.40
N LYS A 753 -17.34 -32.79 14.93
CA LYS A 753 -16.71 -34.12 15.06
C LYS A 753 -16.43 -34.73 13.68
N THR A 754 -15.24 -34.53 13.13
CA THR A 754 -14.64 -35.41 12.13
C THR A 754 -13.89 -36.52 12.87
N LYS A 755 -14.49 -37.71 12.96
CA LYS A 755 -13.74 -38.93 13.30
C LYS A 755 -12.78 -39.24 12.15
N ALA A 756 -11.57 -38.68 12.19
CA ALA A 756 -10.49 -39.09 11.32
C ALA A 756 -10.08 -40.53 11.67
N LYS A 757 -10.59 -41.53 10.95
CA LYS A 757 -10.03 -42.87 10.96
C LYS A 757 -8.67 -42.81 10.26
N ARG A 758 -7.59 -42.73 11.04
CA ARG A 758 -6.24 -43.10 10.59
C ARG A 758 -6.25 -44.58 10.19
N ALA A 759 -6.44 -44.87 8.90
CA ALA A 759 -6.10 -46.17 8.34
C ALA A 759 -4.58 -46.27 8.27
N LYS A 760 -3.97 -46.98 9.23
CA LYS A 760 -2.58 -47.43 9.15
C LYS A 760 -2.46 -48.42 7.99
N ASN A 761 -2.04 -47.94 6.82
CA ASN A 761 -1.50 -48.77 5.77
C ASN A 761 -0.11 -49.27 6.23
N LYS A 762 -0.07 -50.43 6.90
CA LYS A 762 1.15 -51.22 7.02
C LYS A 762 1.22 -52.14 5.79
N ASN A 763 1.97 -51.71 4.80
CA ASN A 763 2.46 -52.59 3.74
C ASN A 763 3.97 -52.32 3.56
N SER A 764 4.78 -52.94 4.42
CA SER A 764 6.21 -53.13 4.16
C SER A 764 6.44 -54.61 3.89
N LYS A 765 6.75 -54.91 2.63
CA LYS A 765 7.25 -56.20 2.17
C LYS A 765 8.54 -56.54 2.90
N THR A 766 8.64 -57.73 3.44
CA THR A 766 9.91 -58.47 3.57
C THR A 766 9.65 -59.94 3.27
N ASN A 767 10.28 -60.40 2.18
CA ASN A 767 10.43 -61.79 1.79
C ASN A 767 11.27 -62.53 2.83
N THR A 768 10.83 -63.70 3.30
CA THR A 768 11.69 -64.87 3.49
C THR A 768 10.85 -66.15 3.61
N ARG A 769 11.19 -67.11 2.73
CA ARG A 769 10.98 -68.58 2.73
C ARG A 769 10.41 -69.22 4.01
N THR A 770 9.44 -70.15 3.87
CA THR A 770 9.66 -71.61 3.77
C THR A 770 8.35 -72.41 3.65
N GLU A 771 8.33 -73.29 2.63
CA GLU A 771 7.82 -74.67 2.56
C GLU A 771 6.46 -75.17 3.12
N LYS A 772 5.82 -75.99 2.25
CA LYS A 772 4.94 -77.17 2.46
C LYS A 772 3.50 -76.90 2.92
N SER A 773 2.46 -77.60 2.47
CA SER A 773 2.27 -78.64 1.43
C SER A 773 0.78 -79.04 1.42
N LYS A 774 0.26 -79.47 0.25
CA LYS A 774 -0.90 -80.40 0.04
C LYS A 774 -2.29 -79.85 0.45
N THR A 775 -3.43 -80.09 -0.22
CA THR A 775 -3.84 -81.02 -1.30
C THR A 775 -5.25 -80.62 -1.78
N ALA A 776 -5.54 -80.83 -3.08
CA ALA A 776 -6.78 -81.42 -3.65
C ALA A 776 -8.17 -80.79 -3.33
N VAL A 777 -9.19 -80.67 -4.20
CA VAL A 777 -9.49 -81.24 -5.51
C VAL A 777 -10.83 -80.66 -6.06
N LYS A 778 -10.91 -80.55 -7.41
CA LYS A 778 -12.08 -80.62 -8.34
C LYS A 778 -13.11 -79.49 -8.54
N LYS A 779 -13.14 -79.08 -9.83
CA LYS A 779 -14.28 -78.96 -10.80
C LYS A 779 -15.28 -77.78 -10.62
N LYS A 780 -15.80 -77.13 -11.67
CA LYS A 780 -15.82 -77.33 -13.14
C LYS A 780 -16.33 -76.05 -13.82
N LYS A 781 -15.86 -75.81 -15.07
CA LYS A 781 -16.50 -75.14 -16.23
C LYS A 781 -16.88 -73.64 -16.10
N SER A 782 -16.73 -72.78 -17.10
CA SER A 782 -16.32 -72.90 -18.50
C SER A 782 -15.97 -71.50 -19.04
N LYS A 783 -15.03 -71.48 -20.01
CA LYS A 783 -14.67 -70.38 -20.93
C LYS A 783 -15.91 -69.96 -21.78
N SER A 784 -15.96 -68.90 -22.57
CA SER A 784 -14.95 -68.12 -23.28
C SER A 784 -15.57 -66.79 -23.77
N SER A 785 -14.77 -65.72 -23.94
CA SER A 785 -14.35 -65.10 -25.24
C SER A 785 -15.19 -63.88 -25.61
N ARG A 786 -14.61 -62.65 -25.63
CA ARG A 786 -13.94 -61.96 -26.78
C ARG A 786 -14.93 -61.68 -27.93
N ILE A 787 -14.97 -60.56 -28.67
CA ILE A 787 -14.14 -59.37 -28.90
C ILE A 787 -14.94 -58.46 -29.90
N TYR A 788 -14.75 -57.14 -29.81
CA TYR A 788 -14.79 -56.06 -30.84
C TYR A 788 -15.99 -55.77 -31.79
N LYS A 789 -16.36 -54.47 -31.77
CA LYS A 789 -16.58 -53.49 -32.86
C LYS A 789 -17.32 -53.91 -34.16
N SER A 790 -18.42 -53.21 -34.49
CA SER A 790 -18.48 -52.03 -35.41
C SER A 790 -19.80 -51.93 -36.22
N GLN A 791 -20.22 -50.67 -36.39
CA GLN A 791 -20.97 -50.07 -37.51
C GLN A 791 -22.48 -50.32 -37.73
N MET A 792 -23.05 -49.27 -38.33
CA MET A 792 -24.46 -48.86 -38.43
C MET A 792 -25.27 -49.69 -39.43
N SER A 793 -26.56 -49.91 -39.13
CA SER A 793 -27.69 -49.50 -39.99
C SER A 793 -29.04 -49.96 -39.41
N THR A 794 -29.98 -49.03 -39.25
CA THR A 794 -31.44 -49.20 -39.03
C THR A 794 -32.11 -49.91 -40.23
N PRO A 795 -33.33 -50.54 -40.17
CA PRO A 795 -34.56 -49.91 -39.62
C PRO A 795 -35.75 -50.78 -39.11
N LYS A 796 -36.63 -50.11 -38.30
CA LYS A 796 -38.12 -50.23 -38.18
C LYS A 796 -38.72 -51.60 -37.73
N LYS A 797 -39.82 -51.74 -36.98
CA LYS A 797 -41.01 -50.92 -36.65
C LYS A 797 -41.88 -51.71 -35.64
N THR A 798 -42.58 -51.05 -34.71
CA THR A 798 -44.02 -51.22 -34.31
C THR A 798 -44.33 -50.20 -33.18
N SER A 799 -45.04 -49.09 -33.44
CA SER A 799 -46.52 -48.87 -33.38
C SER A 799 -47.05 -48.67 -31.94
N LYS A 800 -47.95 -47.75 -31.56
CA LYS A 800 -48.95 -46.84 -32.21
C LYS A 800 -49.58 -46.03 -31.03
N LYS A 801 -49.95 -44.73 -31.09
CA LYS A 801 -51.19 -44.09 -31.65
C LYS A 801 -51.05 -42.56 -31.41
N LYS A 802 -51.15 -41.66 -32.43
CA LYS A 802 -52.32 -41.02 -33.12
C LYS A 802 -52.95 -39.87 -32.28
N ILE A 803 -53.23 -38.63 -32.76
CA ILE A 803 -54.01 -38.09 -33.93
C ILE A 803 -53.59 -36.59 -34.12
N SER A 804 -53.00 -36.06 -35.22
CA SER A 804 -53.48 -35.53 -36.54
C SER A 804 -54.42 -34.30 -36.49
N LYS A 805 -54.50 -33.30 -37.38
CA LYS A 805 -53.90 -32.79 -38.68
C LYS A 805 -54.67 -31.46 -38.97
N GLY A 806 -54.37 -30.51 -39.88
CA GLY A 806 -53.49 -30.40 -41.05
C GLY A 806 -53.53 -28.95 -41.60
N ALA A 807 -52.46 -28.48 -42.28
CA ALA A 807 -52.30 -28.29 -43.75
C ALA A 807 -52.97 -27.01 -44.33
N HIS A 808 -52.21 -25.94 -44.63
CA HIS A 808 -51.53 -25.59 -45.91
C HIS A 808 -52.42 -24.99 -47.02
N ASN A 809 -52.18 -23.72 -47.39
CA ASN A 809 -52.06 -23.32 -48.80
C ASN A 809 -51.30 -21.98 -49.02
N LYS A 810 -50.60 -21.88 -50.15
CA LYS A 810 -49.83 -20.72 -50.70
C LYS A 810 -50.79 -19.61 -51.19
N THR A 811 -50.44 -18.31 -51.30
CA THR A 811 -49.59 -17.69 -52.35
C THR A 811 -49.42 -16.16 -52.19
N LYS A 812 -48.30 -15.64 -52.73
CA LYS A 812 -48.06 -14.33 -53.43
C LYS A 812 -47.77 -13.02 -52.66
N ARG A 813 -46.48 -12.64 -52.74
CA ARG A 813 -45.83 -11.32 -52.92
C ARG A 813 -46.71 -10.11 -53.32
N LYS A 814 -46.49 -8.96 -52.65
CA LYS A 814 -46.11 -7.67 -53.27
C LYS A 814 -45.43 -6.74 -52.26
N THR A 815 -44.57 -5.88 -52.81
CA THR A 815 -43.48 -5.05 -52.28
C THR A 815 -43.87 -3.65 -51.79
N ARG A 816 -43.05 -3.05 -50.90
CA ARG A 816 -42.58 -1.62 -50.79
C ARG A 816 -42.34 -1.31 -49.29
N THR A 817 -41.34 -0.57 -48.80
CA THR A 817 -40.27 0.28 -49.37
C THR A 817 -39.21 0.51 -48.28
N ALA A 818 -38.01 0.88 -48.70
CA ALA A 818 -36.85 1.17 -47.87
C ALA A 818 -36.76 2.63 -47.40
N ARG A 819 -35.85 2.84 -46.42
CA ARG A 819 -34.90 3.97 -46.22
C ARG A 819 -35.34 5.25 -45.46
N ARG A 820 -34.51 5.51 -44.42
CA ARG A 820 -33.66 6.70 -44.14
C ARG A 820 -34.16 7.82 -43.18
N ARG A 821 -33.31 8.00 -42.14
CA ARG A 821 -32.67 9.23 -41.59
C ARG A 821 -33.46 10.20 -40.67
N SER A 822 -32.64 10.77 -39.76
CA SER A 822 -32.84 11.90 -38.80
C SER A 822 -33.89 11.63 -37.72
N SER A 823 -33.56 11.69 -36.42
CA SER A 823 -32.75 12.69 -35.70
C SER A 823 -32.06 12.05 -34.50
#